data_AF-A0AAI8IHZ0-F1
#
_entry.id   AF-A0AAI8IHZ0-F1
#
_cell.length_a   1.000
_cell.length_b   1.000
_cell.length_c   1.000
_cell.angle_alpha   90.00
_cell.angle_beta   90.00
_cell.angle_gamma   90.00
#
_symmetry.space_group_name_H-M   'P 1'
#
loop_
_entity.id
_entity.type
_entity.pdbx_description
1 polymer ?
#
loop_
_entity_poly.entity_id
_entity_poly.type
_entity_poly.pdbx_seq_one_letter_code
_entity_poly.pdbx_strand_id
1 'polypeptide(L)'
;MARRTPQSSTRSTRQPQPQPLPRTRRTFGDFAKAVLAFLALAVLVVGVPLALASVIGWPLPDEAPSLDMLQREITVDTFLNVLAVVVWFAWAQFTACVLVEVKAALSGVGLPSRVPGAGPSQALARQLVAAVLLLGATAASFSPGLGQLGQQLEGHQQPAAAAAQQTPGLFGQDRAAAQSAASAVAEQAGAQAEQAAAKPSAAKGDTKYYRIQPPEGRHHDSLWEISERHLGDGRRYHEIYQLNKDRVQPDGSRLSEASLIRPGWIMEMPADATGGELVEMPDEAPKVSEELREQIADYAKSGDTATGGGSAAQEQKPDTGATDRDTQQISIPTERPAEQPQVAAPAAEGFSFGLPEALITAPLLAAGLLGALGRRRRAALWQSAMSAVGGRRGMEPPVPAGSAADVQDALLIGADPEGVRLLDRSLRGLAASLADESRPLPTVYAAWLSDGDLHLQLAQPAGEPPAPWQTGQDETFWMLARADGERYGDSEAAAPFPGLVSLGTLDDSRLLLNLEAVPGIVSLSGAAADRDAVFASVAAELATSGWSDRMTVTLVGFGEELTAIAPTRLRHLDGVPALLETMEAETRQRRGALGTAGHDSVLTGRTGPAQHTRWAPHLVLLAAEPTAEEATRLAELAADAPRLGFGYFIGTESGELPGAAWEMEITPEGRLLAPLLGLELDAQRVEAAEQRALVDLFTTADPDHEPEPGAAPPPFLVDVTEQGRPAVYARMVGPYEIIGIDAPDGSRSLLLHEALAQLLLHREGVHVRVLASALWPRGVTEDVRDALVDRLRDWLGTDEDGTPRLTTDEAGRLHLAKSVVSDLDVLRSLYHEATQGRGATDRAVRGRALTDALGLVRGPLLADRPEGRYGWLSHEIVDAQLPLLVADIGLALSAFHLEKERAGKAIEALERALSTAPDDERLWNELLRATHASGDTEALARRAADLVTRSGARGLPPRTEALLDELLPAWRVTASATG
;
A
#
# COMPACT_ATOMS: atom_id res chain seq x y z
N MET A 1 69.34 -11.55 -25.33
CA MET A 1 68.96 -10.36 -26.11
C MET A 1 68.20 -9.45 -25.15
N ALA A 2 68.73 -8.29 -24.75
CA ALA A 2 68.96 -7.06 -25.51
C ALA A 2 67.71 -6.14 -25.49
N ARG A 3 67.74 -5.12 -24.61
CA ARG A 3 66.69 -4.09 -24.44
C ARG A 3 66.55 -3.23 -25.71
N ARG A 4 65.33 -2.79 -26.04
CA ARG A 4 65.09 -1.55 -26.81
C ARG A 4 63.86 -0.80 -26.29
N THR A 5 64.06 0.46 -25.95
CA THR A 5 63.03 1.47 -25.72
C THR A 5 62.75 2.27 -27.00
N PRO A 6 61.52 2.76 -27.17
CA PRO A 6 61.24 4.08 -27.74
C PRO A 6 60.70 4.98 -26.62
N GLN A 7 61.39 6.05 -26.24
CA GLN A 7 61.37 7.37 -26.87
C GLN A 7 60.00 8.06 -26.82
N SER A 8 59.93 9.11 -26.00
CA SER A 8 58.78 9.99 -25.79
C SER A 8 58.63 11.00 -26.94
N SER A 9 57.53 10.93 -27.67
CA SER A 9 57.12 11.96 -28.63
C SER A 9 56.16 12.95 -27.98
N THR A 10 56.60 14.18 -27.75
CA THR A 10 55.76 15.27 -27.23
C THR A 10 54.71 15.71 -28.24
N ARG A 11 53.46 15.25 -28.07
CA ARG A 11 52.28 15.87 -28.71
C ARG A 11 51.68 16.91 -27.78
N SER A 12 51.62 18.16 -28.24
CA SER A 12 50.84 19.20 -27.58
C SER A 12 49.35 18.91 -27.76
N THR A 13 48.70 18.46 -26.70
CA THR A 13 47.24 18.44 -26.60
C THR A 13 46.76 19.85 -26.24
N ARG A 14 46.07 20.51 -27.17
CA ARG A 14 45.28 21.71 -26.85
C ARG A 14 44.26 21.35 -25.78
N GLN A 15 44.10 22.20 -24.77
CA GLN A 15 42.95 22.15 -23.88
C GLN A 15 41.67 22.33 -24.72
N PRO A 16 40.63 21.51 -24.54
CA PRO A 16 39.29 21.85 -24.99
C PRO A 16 38.85 23.11 -24.23
N GLN A 17 38.48 24.18 -24.96
CA GLN A 17 37.69 25.23 -24.34
C GLN A 17 36.27 24.69 -24.08
N PRO A 18 35.64 25.00 -22.94
CA PRO A 18 34.26 24.60 -22.69
C PRO A 18 33.36 25.26 -23.74
N GLN A 19 32.72 24.44 -24.58
CA GLN A 19 31.65 24.93 -25.45
C GLN A 19 30.42 25.20 -24.57
N PRO A 20 29.85 26.42 -24.57
CA PRO A 20 28.58 26.64 -23.89
C PRO A 20 27.48 25.86 -24.61
N LEU A 21 26.76 25.03 -23.86
CA LEU A 21 25.59 24.31 -24.38
C LEU A 21 24.57 25.30 -24.97
N PRO A 22 23.82 24.90 -26.03
CA PRO A 22 22.89 25.80 -26.69
C PRO A 22 21.73 26.15 -25.75
N ARG A 23 21.78 27.35 -25.16
CA ARG A 23 20.61 27.96 -24.52
C ARG A 23 19.46 27.99 -25.53
N THR A 24 18.42 27.20 -25.28
CA THR A 24 17.18 27.17 -26.05
C THR A 24 16.50 28.54 -25.99
N ARG A 25 16.77 29.37 -27.00
CA ARG A 25 16.05 30.63 -27.20
C ARG A 25 14.58 30.28 -27.48
N ARG A 26 13.69 30.60 -26.54
CA ARG A 26 12.23 30.57 -26.73
C ARG A 26 11.90 31.20 -28.08
N THR A 27 11.12 30.51 -28.92
CA THR A 27 10.82 31.00 -30.26
C THR A 27 9.67 32.00 -30.22
N PHE A 28 9.53 32.80 -31.29
CA PHE A 28 8.36 33.68 -31.45
C PHE A 28 7.03 32.89 -31.42
N GLY A 29 7.04 31.62 -31.85
CA GLY A 29 5.89 30.73 -31.76
C GLY A 29 5.48 30.40 -30.33
N ASP A 30 6.40 30.38 -29.37
CA ASP A 30 6.08 30.06 -27.97
C ASP A 30 5.45 31.26 -27.25
N PHE A 31 5.88 32.47 -27.58
CA PHE A 31 5.18 33.70 -27.19
C PHE A 31 3.77 33.76 -27.81
N ALA A 32 3.63 33.45 -29.10
CA ALA A 32 2.34 33.43 -29.78
C ALA A 32 1.36 32.39 -29.18
N LYS A 33 1.84 31.18 -28.83
CA LYS A 33 1.04 30.16 -28.12
C LYS A 33 0.56 30.67 -26.75
N ALA A 34 1.43 31.30 -25.97
CA ALA A 34 1.07 31.78 -24.64
C ALA A 34 0.08 32.96 -24.68
N VAL A 35 0.20 33.87 -25.66
CA VAL A 35 -0.81 34.91 -25.91
C VAL A 35 -2.14 34.31 -26.36
N LEU A 36 -2.13 33.28 -27.21
CA LEU A 36 -3.34 32.54 -27.59
C LEU A 36 -3.98 31.82 -26.39
N ALA A 37 -3.19 31.21 -25.50
CA ALA A 37 -3.69 30.57 -24.27
C ALA A 37 -4.33 31.59 -23.32
N PHE A 38 -3.71 32.76 -23.13
CA PHE A 38 -4.29 33.86 -22.34
C PHE A 38 -5.62 34.35 -22.93
N LEU A 39 -5.67 34.58 -24.25
CA LEU A 39 -6.90 35.01 -24.93
C LEU A 39 -7.99 33.94 -24.88
N ALA A 40 -7.64 32.65 -25.05
CA ALA A 40 -8.59 31.54 -24.91
C ALA A 40 -9.14 31.44 -23.48
N LEU A 41 -8.28 31.56 -22.47
CA LEU A 41 -8.69 31.55 -21.06
C LEU A 41 -9.61 32.72 -20.73
N ALA A 42 -9.30 33.93 -21.22
CA ALA A 42 -10.16 35.10 -21.05
C ALA A 42 -11.53 34.95 -21.76
N VAL A 43 -11.56 34.38 -22.97
CA VAL A 43 -12.81 34.10 -23.69
C VAL A 43 -13.64 33.02 -22.98
N LEU A 44 -13.01 31.98 -22.43
CA LEU A 44 -13.72 30.92 -21.68
C LEU A 44 -14.26 31.42 -20.33
N VAL A 45 -13.46 32.15 -19.56
CA VAL A 45 -13.84 32.62 -18.22
C VAL A 45 -14.79 33.82 -18.28
N VAL A 46 -14.62 34.76 -19.21
CA VAL A 46 -15.40 36.02 -19.27
C VAL A 46 -16.31 36.11 -20.50
N GLY A 47 -15.87 35.61 -21.66
CA GLY A 47 -16.65 35.67 -22.90
C GLY A 47 -17.90 34.77 -22.89
N VAL A 48 -17.78 33.53 -22.41
CA VAL A 48 -18.89 32.57 -22.29
C VAL A 48 -20.05 33.10 -21.42
N PRO A 49 -19.84 33.55 -20.17
CA PRO A 49 -20.94 34.03 -19.33
C PRO A 49 -21.57 35.32 -19.87
N LEU A 50 -20.80 36.22 -20.49
CA LEU A 50 -21.34 37.40 -21.18
C LEU A 50 -22.19 37.03 -22.40
N ALA A 51 -21.79 36.01 -23.17
CA ALA A 51 -22.57 35.52 -24.30
C ALA A 51 -23.87 34.84 -23.85
N LEU A 52 -23.83 34.00 -22.81
CA LEU A 52 -25.02 33.37 -22.23
C LEU A 52 -25.99 34.43 -21.70
N ALA A 53 -25.51 35.37 -20.88
CA ALA A 53 -26.32 36.42 -20.26
C ALA A 53 -26.95 37.40 -21.26
N SER A 54 -26.33 37.61 -22.44
CA SER A 54 -26.83 38.54 -23.47
C SER A 54 -27.66 37.89 -24.58
N VAL A 55 -27.54 36.59 -24.80
CA VAL A 55 -28.28 35.86 -25.86
C VAL A 55 -29.45 35.05 -25.31
N ILE A 56 -29.35 34.51 -24.10
CA ILE A 56 -30.36 33.62 -23.50
C ILE A 56 -30.89 34.20 -22.18
N GLY A 57 -30.00 34.78 -21.36
CA GLY A 57 -30.35 35.44 -20.10
C GLY A 57 -29.56 34.92 -18.91
N TRP A 58 -29.93 35.41 -17.72
CA TRP A 58 -29.32 34.99 -16.46
C TRP A 58 -29.96 33.65 -15.98
N PRO A 59 -29.21 32.71 -15.38
CA PRO A 59 -29.72 31.37 -15.07
C PRO A 59 -30.56 31.29 -13.78
N LEU A 60 -30.67 32.37 -13.00
CA LEU A 60 -31.55 32.44 -11.83
C LEU A 60 -32.93 32.96 -12.26
N PRO A 61 -34.04 32.32 -11.84
CA PRO A 61 -35.39 32.81 -12.14
C PRO A 61 -35.69 34.17 -11.51
N ASP A 62 -36.31 35.08 -12.27
CA ASP A 62 -36.84 36.35 -11.74
C ASP A 62 -38.13 36.16 -10.90
N GLU A 63 -38.78 35.00 -11.00
CA GLU A 63 -39.98 34.63 -10.22
C GLU A 63 -39.83 33.22 -9.60
N ALA A 64 -40.43 32.99 -8.44
CA ALA A 64 -40.38 31.70 -7.76
C ALA A 64 -41.18 30.61 -8.53
N PRO A 65 -40.65 29.38 -8.65
CA PRO A 65 -41.28 28.34 -9.45
C PRO A 65 -42.63 27.89 -8.87
N SER A 66 -43.68 27.97 -9.68
CA SER A 66 -45.03 27.51 -9.31
C SER A 66 -45.32 26.12 -9.88
N LEU A 67 -46.12 25.33 -9.16
CA LEU A 67 -46.45 23.94 -9.55
C LEU A 67 -47.23 23.84 -10.89
N ASP A 68 -47.85 24.93 -11.34
CA ASP A 68 -48.48 25.07 -12.65
C ASP A 68 -47.48 24.93 -13.82
N MET A 69 -46.20 25.24 -13.58
CA MET A 69 -45.13 25.14 -14.56
C MET A 69 -44.87 23.69 -15.02
N LEU A 70 -45.19 22.69 -14.19
CA LEU A 70 -45.05 21.26 -14.50
C LEU A 70 -46.14 20.73 -15.45
N GLN A 71 -47.20 21.50 -15.72
CA GLN A 71 -48.32 21.09 -16.58
C GLN A 71 -48.33 21.76 -17.96
N ARG A 72 -47.32 22.58 -18.28
CA ARG A 72 -47.21 23.30 -19.56
C ARG A 72 -46.45 22.49 -20.60
N GLU A 73 -46.84 22.62 -21.86
CA GLU A 73 -46.13 21.98 -22.98
C GLU A 73 -44.69 22.50 -23.08
N ILE A 74 -43.74 21.61 -23.35
CA ILE A 74 -42.30 21.96 -23.42
C ILE A 74 -42.05 22.75 -24.72
N THR A 75 -42.00 24.07 -24.59
CA THR A 75 -41.66 24.98 -25.69
C THR A 75 -40.18 24.90 -26.07
N VAL A 76 -39.85 25.36 -27.28
CA VAL A 76 -38.44 25.44 -27.75
C VAL A 76 -37.62 26.34 -26.82
N ASP A 77 -38.20 27.42 -26.31
CA ASP A 77 -37.57 28.34 -25.37
C ASP A 77 -37.29 27.66 -24.02
N THR A 78 -38.21 26.81 -23.53
CA THR A 78 -37.97 25.96 -22.35
C THR A 78 -36.75 25.05 -22.56
N PHE A 79 -36.64 24.41 -23.72
CA PHE A 79 -35.51 23.53 -24.06
C PHE A 79 -34.19 24.31 -24.15
N LEU A 80 -34.19 25.49 -24.78
CA LEU A 80 -33.01 26.37 -24.86
C LEU A 80 -32.55 26.86 -23.49
N ASN A 81 -33.47 27.21 -22.59
CA ASN A 81 -33.16 27.64 -21.23
C ASN A 81 -32.57 26.50 -20.38
N VAL A 82 -33.13 25.28 -20.47
CA VAL A 82 -32.54 24.10 -19.80
C VAL A 82 -31.14 23.80 -20.33
N LEU A 83 -30.93 23.88 -21.66
CA LEU A 83 -29.61 23.71 -22.25
C LEU A 83 -28.62 24.79 -21.79
N ALA A 84 -29.05 26.05 -21.68
CA ALA A 84 -28.22 27.13 -21.17
C ALA A 84 -27.82 26.93 -19.70
N VAL A 85 -28.71 26.43 -18.85
CA VAL A 85 -28.38 26.05 -17.45
C VAL A 85 -27.30 24.97 -17.40
N VAL A 86 -27.34 23.96 -18.29
CA VAL A 86 -26.28 22.95 -18.39
C VAL A 86 -24.94 23.57 -18.80
N VAL A 87 -24.93 24.53 -19.75
CA VAL A 87 -23.71 25.25 -20.13
C VAL A 87 -23.19 26.15 -19.00
N TRP A 88 -24.06 26.77 -18.21
CA TRP A 88 -23.68 27.53 -17.01
C TRP A 88 -23.02 26.65 -15.94
N PHE A 89 -23.54 25.43 -15.69
CA PHE A 89 -22.89 24.48 -14.78
C PHE A 89 -21.52 24.02 -15.31
N ALA A 90 -21.40 23.70 -16.60
CA ALA A 90 -20.12 23.33 -17.20
C ALA A 90 -19.08 24.48 -17.14
N TRP A 91 -19.51 25.73 -17.36
CA TRP A 91 -18.66 26.91 -17.20
C TRP A 91 -18.22 27.12 -15.73
N ALA A 92 -19.13 26.93 -14.77
CA ALA A 92 -18.82 27.07 -13.34
C ALA A 92 -17.79 26.00 -12.90
N GLN A 93 -17.98 24.74 -13.33
CA GLN A 93 -17.04 23.65 -13.06
C GLN A 93 -15.65 23.93 -13.66
N PHE A 94 -15.59 24.37 -14.93
CA PHE A 94 -14.32 24.74 -15.56
C PHE A 94 -13.64 25.92 -14.85
N THR A 95 -14.41 26.95 -14.48
CA THR A 95 -13.88 28.13 -13.77
C THR A 95 -13.36 27.76 -12.38
N ALA A 96 -14.03 26.86 -11.66
CA ALA A 96 -13.53 26.32 -10.39
C ALA A 96 -12.18 25.59 -10.57
N CYS A 97 -12.03 24.78 -11.62
CA CYS A 97 -10.76 24.12 -11.94
C CYS A 97 -9.64 25.14 -12.22
N VAL A 98 -9.93 26.19 -13.00
CA VAL A 98 -8.97 27.28 -13.25
C VAL A 98 -8.54 27.97 -11.96
N LEU A 99 -9.47 28.24 -11.04
CA LEU A 99 -9.16 28.87 -9.74
C LEU A 99 -8.29 27.97 -8.84
N VAL A 100 -8.52 26.65 -8.83
CA VAL A 100 -7.70 25.68 -8.09
C VAL A 100 -6.28 25.60 -8.65
N GLU A 101 -6.14 25.44 -9.97
CA GLU A 101 -4.83 25.37 -10.63
C GLU A 101 -4.04 26.69 -10.50
N VAL A 102 -4.72 27.86 -10.53
CA VAL A 102 -4.10 29.16 -10.25
C VAL A 102 -3.69 29.30 -8.78
N LYS A 103 -4.49 28.82 -7.82
CA LYS A 103 -4.13 28.82 -6.40
C LYS A 103 -2.88 27.98 -6.16
N ALA A 104 -2.85 26.74 -6.66
CA ALA A 104 -1.70 25.84 -6.53
C ALA A 104 -0.41 26.44 -7.11
N ALA A 105 -0.50 27.07 -8.28
CA ALA A 105 0.62 27.76 -8.92
C ALA A 105 1.13 29.00 -8.16
N LEU A 106 0.32 29.61 -7.28
CA LEU A 106 0.70 30.75 -6.45
C LEU A 106 1.18 30.33 -5.06
N SER A 107 0.75 29.16 -4.54
CA SER A 107 1.17 28.65 -3.22
C SER A 107 2.50 27.91 -3.23
N GLY A 108 2.96 27.41 -4.38
CA GLY A 108 4.32 26.86 -4.54
C GLY A 108 4.59 25.52 -3.82
N VAL A 109 3.56 24.86 -3.31
CA VAL A 109 3.61 23.59 -2.58
C VAL A 109 2.52 22.66 -3.09
N GLY A 110 2.87 21.39 -3.35
CA GLY A 110 1.92 20.29 -3.55
C GLY A 110 1.26 20.18 -4.92
N LEU A 111 0.63 19.03 -5.15
CA LEU A 111 -0.20 18.75 -6.32
C LEU A 111 -1.54 19.52 -6.24
N PRO A 112 -2.16 19.91 -7.37
CA PRO A 112 -3.47 20.55 -7.35
C PRO A 112 -4.54 19.58 -6.85
N SER A 113 -5.38 20.02 -5.90
CA SER A 113 -6.49 19.20 -5.42
C SER A 113 -7.44 18.82 -6.57
N ARG A 114 -7.87 17.54 -6.57
CA ARG A 114 -8.75 17.00 -7.62
C ARG A 114 -10.16 17.54 -7.43
N VAL A 115 -10.74 18.19 -8.44
CA VAL A 115 -12.16 18.60 -8.41
C VAL A 115 -13.03 17.39 -8.82
N PRO A 116 -14.00 16.94 -7.99
CA PRO A 116 -14.83 15.79 -8.30
C PRO A 116 -15.51 15.87 -9.68
N GLY A 117 -15.42 14.79 -10.46
CA GLY A 117 -16.00 14.70 -11.81
C GLY A 117 -15.34 15.58 -12.88
N ALA A 118 -14.21 16.25 -12.60
CA ALA A 118 -13.64 17.28 -13.49
C ALA A 118 -12.35 16.89 -14.25
N GLY A 119 -11.93 15.61 -14.25
CA GLY A 119 -10.64 15.16 -14.81
C GLY A 119 -10.19 15.83 -16.12
N PRO A 120 -10.95 15.76 -17.23
CA PRO A 120 -10.53 16.35 -18.50
C PRO A 120 -10.61 17.89 -18.55
N SER A 121 -11.52 18.52 -17.82
CA SER A 121 -11.64 19.99 -17.75
C SER A 121 -10.54 20.59 -16.86
N GLN A 122 -10.16 19.91 -15.78
CA GLN A 122 -9.02 20.28 -14.93
C GLN A 122 -7.69 20.12 -15.68
N ALA A 123 -7.52 19.08 -16.49
CA ALA A 123 -6.34 18.92 -17.34
C ALA A 123 -6.19 20.06 -18.39
N LEU A 124 -7.29 20.49 -19.00
CA LEU A 124 -7.31 21.66 -19.91
C LEU A 124 -7.03 22.98 -19.17
N ALA A 125 -7.62 23.17 -17.99
CA ALA A 125 -7.36 24.34 -17.15
C ALA A 125 -5.87 24.44 -16.79
N ARG A 126 -5.26 23.33 -16.35
CA ARG A 126 -3.82 23.23 -16.03
C ARG A 126 -2.93 23.61 -17.22
N GLN A 127 -3.21 23.10 -18.42
CA GLN A 127 -2.44 23.42 -19.62
C GLN A 127 -2.52 24.91 -19.98
N LEU A 128 -3.70 25.53 -19.87
CA LEU A 128 -3.88 26.97 -20.12
C LEU A 128 -3.19 27.82 -19.05
N VAL A 129 -3.34 27.48 -17.77
CA VAL A 129 -2.74 28.20 -16.64
C VAL A 129 -1.20 28.12 -16.70
N ALA A 130 -0.62 26.93 -16.93
CA ALA A 130 0.82 26.76 -17.11
C ALA A 130 1.36 27.57 -18.31
N ALA A 131 0.65 27.59 -19.44
CA ALA A 131 1.03 28.38 -20.61
C ALA A 131 1.04 29.90 -20.32
N VAL A 132 0.13 30.39 -19.47
CA VAL A 132 0.09 31.80 -19.03
C VAL A 132 1.20 32.10 -18.03
N LEU A 133 1.45 31.24 -17.05
CA LEU A 133 2.50 31.43 -16.03
C LEU A 133 3.92 31.47 -16.64
N LEU A 134 4.14 30.74 -17.73
CA LEU A 134 5.39 30.79 -18.50
C LEU A 134 5.71 32.18 -19.10
N LEU A 135 4.73 33.09 -19.24
CA LEU A 135 4.96 34.51 -19.53
C LEU A 135 5.35 35.29 -18.26
N GLY A 136 4.67 35.05 -17.14
CA GLY A 136 4.83 35.78 -15.87
C GLY A 136 6.28 35.81 -15.38
N ALA A 137 6.99 34.69 -15.48
CA ALA A 137 8.41 34.57 -15.14
C ALA A 137 9.37 35.48 -15.97
N THR A 138 8.88 36.22 -16.96
CA THR A 138 9.67 37.19 -17.73
C THR A 138 9.33 38.66 -17.42
N ALA A 139 8.25 38.95 -16.68
CA ALA A 139 7.87 40.32 -16.31
C ALA A 139 8.90 40.97 -15.37
N ALA A 140 9.48 40.20 -14.44
CA ALA A 140 10.54 40.65 -13.54
C ALA A 140 11.86 41.02 -14.24
N SER A 141 11.99 40.79 -15.55
CA SER A 141 13.20 41.10 -16.34
C SER A 141 13.17 42.45 -17.05
N PHE A 142 12.05 43.20 -16.98
CA PHE A 142 11.86 44.44 -17.77
C PHE A 142 11.50 45.67 -16.91
N SER A 143 12.38 46.03 -15.97
CA SER A 143 12.40 47.37 -15.35
C SER A 143 13.83 47.93 -15.27
N PRO A 144 14.30 48.64 -16.30
CA PRO A 144 15.62 49.26 -16.30
C PRO A 144 15.60 50.65 -15.63
N GLY A 145 16.28 50.79 -14.49
CA GLY A 145 16.79 52.09 -14.01
C GLY A 145 16.14 52.70 -12.77
N LEU A 146 16.34 52.08 -11.60
CA LEU A 146 16.26 52.79 -10.30
C LEU A 146 17.36 52.44 -9.28
N GLY A 147 18.22 51.45 -9.55
CA GLY A 147 19.29 51.04 -8.63
C GLY A 147 20.57 51.90 -8.64
N GLN A 148 20.68 52.89 -9.55
CA GLN A 148 21.94 53.60 -9.83
C GLN A 148 22.26 54.77 -8.87
N LEU A 149 21.75 54.72 -7.63
CA LEU A 149 21.93 55.76 -6.61
C LEU A 149 22.51 55.25 -5.28
N GLY A 150 22.70 53.93 -5.12
CA GLY A 150 23.30 53.33 -3.91
C GLY A 150 24.80 53.04 -4.00
N GLN A 151 25.33 52.68 -5.17
CA GLN A 151 26.73 52.25 -5.34
C GLN A 151 27.69 53.41 -5.65
N GLN A 152 27.76 54.43 -4.77
CA GLN A 152 28.83 55.43 -4.85
C GLN A 152 29.36 55.92 -3.48
N LEU A 153 29.53 54.99 -2.55
CA LEU A 153 30.43 55.11 -1.40
C LEU A 153 31.12 53.77 -1.15
N GLU A 154 32.23 53.80 -0.42
CA GLU A 154 32.92 52.62 0.15
C GLU A 154 33.38 51.53 -0.83
N GLY A 155 34.15 51.93 -1.84
CA GLY A 155 35.22 51.06 -2.32
C GLY A 155 36.43 51.12 -1.39
N HIS A 156 37.01 49.98 -0.98
CA HIS A 156 38.44 49.78 -0.67
C HIS A 156 38.75 48.30 -0.35
N GLN A 157 39.26 47.54 -1.35
CA GLN A 157 40.40 46.60 -1.31
C GLN A 157 40.32 45.54 -2.43
N GLN A 158 41.47 44.94 -2.76
CA GLN A 158 41.68 44.04 -3.91
C GLN A 158 42.03 42.60 -3.46
N PRO A 159 41.89 41.59 -4.35
CA PRO A 159 41.94 40.17 -3.97
C PRO A 159 43.36 39.60 -3.84
N ALA A 160 43.46 38.50 -3.09
CA ALA A 160 44.59 37.58 -3.09
C ALA A 160 44.16 36.19 -3.64
N ALA A 161 45.10 35.41 -4.16
CA ALA A 161 44.80 34.21 -4.95
C ALA A 161 45.40 32.91 -4.39
N ALA A 162 44.69 31.80 -4.68
CA ALA A 162 45.09 30.40 -4.82
C ALA A 162 46.36 29.80 -4.15
N ALA A 163 46.17 28.58 -3.61
CA ALA A 163 47.04 27.39 -3.65
C ALA A 163 47.74 26.89 -2.36
N ALA A 164 47.08 25.94 -1.69
CA ALA A 164 47.59 24.77 -0.92
C ALA A 164 46.33 23.94 -0.55
N GLN A 165 46.18 22.61 -0.62
CA GLN A 165 47.03 21.41 -0.66
C GLN A 165 47.77 20.99 0.63
N GLN A 166 47.39 19.78 1.09
CA GLN A 166 48.08 18.83 2.00
C GLN A 166 47.89 18.92 3.54
N THR A 167 47.04 18.03 4.04
CA THR A 167 47.16 17.27 5.33
C THR A 167 46.93 18.04 6.65
N PRO A 168 46.65 17.36 7.79
CA PRO A 168 45.59 17.85 8.69
C PRO A 168 46.01 18.09 10.15
N GLY A 169 45.07 18.67 10.92
CA GLY A 169 45.07 18.61 12.38
C GLY A 169 45.42 19.91 13.12
N LEU A 170 44.56 20.93 13.03
CA LEU A 170 44.57 22.03 14.03
C LEU A 170 43.18 22.63 14.39
N PHE A 171 42.07 22.13 13.83
CA PHE A 171 40.72 22.69 13.96
C PHE A 171 40.03 22.44 15.33
N GLY A 172 40.79 22.40 16.42
CA GLY A 172 40.28 22.36 17.79
C GLY A 172 40.01 23.75 18.38
N GLN A 173 40.75 24.78 17.96
CA GLN A 173 40.69 26.11 18.59
C GLN A 173 39.71 27.07 17.89
N ASP A 174 39.61 27.04 16.56
CA ASP A 174 38.69 27.91 15.80
C ASP A 174 37.22 27.63 16.14
N ARG A 175 36.87 26.36 16.41
CA ARG A 175 35.49 25.96 16.75
C ARG A 175 35.07 26.47 18.14
N ALA A 176 36.00 26.46 19.10
CA ALA A 176 35.78 27.05 20.43
C ALA A 176 35.66 28.58 20.36
N ALA A 177 36.48 29.24 19.52
CA ALA A 177 36.36 30.68 19.28
C ALA A 177 35.00 31.05 18.66
N ALA A 178 34.58 30.33 17.62
CA ALA A 178 33.27 30.51 16.99
C ALA A 178 32.09 30.27 17.96
N GLN A 179 32.17 29.24 18.80
CA GLN A 179 31.16 28.98 19.84
C GLN A 179 31.13 30.09 20.89
N SER A 180 32.29 30.57 21.38
CA SER A 180 32.34 31.69 22.33
C SER A 180 31.77 33.00 21.75
N ALA A 181 31.96 33.26 20.45
CA ALA A 181 31.37 34.40 19.77
C ALA A 181 29.84 34.26 19.64
N ALA A 182 29.33 33.07 19.30
CA ALA A 182 27.90 32.79 19.25
C ALA A 182 27.24 32.91 20.64
N SER A 183 27.87 32.38 21.70
CA SER A 183 27.41 32.52 23.09
C SER A 183 27.38 33.98 23.52
N ALA A 184 28.43 34.77 23.25
CA ALA A 184 28.47 36.19 23.60
C ALA A 184 27.37 37.02 22.88
N VAL A 185 27.06 36.69 21.62
CA VAL A 185 25.95 37.33 20.88
C VAL A 185 24.59 36.93 21.45
N ALA A 186 24.40 35.66 21.83
CA ALA A 186 23.17 35.20 22.49
C ALA A 186 22.98 35.84 23.88
N GLU A 187 24.05 35.95 24.67
CA GLU A 187 24.04 36.59 25.99
C GLU A 187 23.78 38.11 25.88
N GLN A 188 24.31 38.78 24.85
CA GLN A 188 23.97 40.16 24.52
C GLN A 188 22.51 40.33 24.06
N ALA A 189 21.95 39.38 23.29
CA ALA A 189 20.54 39.41 22.90
C ALA A 189 19.61 39.23 24.11
N GLY A 190 19.92 38.30 25.02
CA GLY A 190 19.20 38.13 26.29
C GLY A 190 19.24 39.40 27.15
N ALA A 191 20.42 39.99 27.32
CA ALA A 191 20.58 41.24 28.07
C ALA A 191 19.82 42.43 27.44
N GLN A 192 19.65 42.47 26.11
CA GLN A 192 18.83 43.49 25.44
C GLN A 192 17.32 43.25 25.65
N ALA A 193 16.87 42.00 25.69
CA ALA A 193 15.48 41.66 26.02
C ALA A 193 15.12 42.03 27.47
N GLU A 194 16.00 41.73 28.44
CA GLU A 194 15.79 42.15 29.83
C GLU A 194 15.83 43.69 29.99
N GLN A 195 16.69 44.40 29.25
CA GLN A 195 16.72 45.87 29.24
C GLN A 195 15.49 46.51 28.57
N ALA A 196 14.77 45.79 27.71
CA ALA A 196 13.47 46.23 27.22
C ALA A 196 12.39 46.11 28.31
N ALA A 197 12.39 45.01 29.08
CA ALA A 197 11.45 44.77 30.18
C ALA A 197 11.68 45.69 31.41
N ALA A 198 12.91 46.17 31.64
CA ALA A 198 13.30 46.88 32.86
C ALA A 198 13.09 48.41 32.87
N LYS A 199 12.30 48.98 31.94
CA LYS A 199 12.01 50.43 31.94
C LYS A 199 10.78 50.78 32.81
N PRO A 200 10.89 51.72 33.78
CA PRO A 200 9.74 52.12 34.59
C PRO A 200 8.73 52.95 33.78
N SER A 201 7.43 52.71 34.01
CA SER A 201 6.34 53.44 33.37
C SER A 201 6.37 54.93 33.73
N ALA A 202 6.50 55.81 32.72
CA ALA A 202 6.71 57.25 32.93
C ALA A 202 6.16 58.17 31.81
N ALA A 203 5.13 57.75 31.07
CA ALA A 203 4.25 58.66 30.30
C ALA A 203 2.94 57.94 29.91
N LYS A 204 1.77 58.58 30.08
CA LYS A 204 0.56 58.17 29.35
C LYS A 204 0.71 58.64 27.89
N GLY A 205 0.71 57.69 26.97
CA GLY A 205 0.78 57.92 25.52
C GLY A 205 0.32 56.66 24.79
N ASP A 206 -1.00 56.55 24.65
CA ASP A 206 -1.75 55.72 23.71
C ASP A 206 -1.24 54.27 23.53
N THR A 207 -1.52 53.43 24.54
CA THR A 207 -1.52 51.97 24.37
C THR A 207 -2.59 51.60 23.34
N LYS A 208 -2.16 51.13 22.17
CA LYS A 208 -3.04 50.76 21.05
C LYS A 208 -3.49 49.31 21.20
N TYR A 209 -4.74 49.03 20.83
CA TYR A 209 -5.26 47.67 20.79
C TYR A 209 -5.73 47.30 19.39
N TYR A 210 -5.50 46.05 18.98
CA TYR A 210 -6.10 45.48 17.78
C TYR A 210 -7.20 44.49 18.18
N ARG A 211 -8.37 44.58 17.58
CA ARG A 211 -9.45 43.60 17.76
C ARG A 211 -9.42 42.62 16.59
N ILE A 212 -9.21 41.35 16.90
CA ILE A 212 -9.16 40.26 15.92
C ILE A 212 -10.54 40.09 15.27
N GLN A 213 -10.59 40.10 13.95
CA GLN A 213 -11.86 40.13 13.22
C GLN A 213 -12.44 38.73 13.00
N PRO A 214 -13.77 38.59 12.83
CA PRO A 214 -14.37 37.33 12.37
C PRO A 214 -13.96 37.04 10.92
N PRO A 215 -13.79 35.76 10.54
CA PRO A 215 -13.37 35.39 9.20
C PRO A 215 -14.50 35.65 8.17
N GLU A 216 -14.35 36.70 7.35
CA GLU A 216 -15.24 36.94 6.20
C GLU A 216 -14.95 35.93 5.05
N GLY A 217 -15.32 34.67 5.29
CA GLY A 217 -15.44 33.63 4.26
C GLY A 217 -14.14 33.14 3.60
N ARG A 218 -12.94 33.52 4.10
CA ARG A 218 -11.69 32.97 3.52
C ARG A 218 -10.40 32.94 4.37
N HIS A 219 -10.24 33.76 5.41
CA HIS A 219 -9.02 33.76 6.26
C HIS A 219 -9.34 34.05 7.74
N HIS A 220 -8.56 33.48 8.65
CA HIS A 220 -8.41 33.98 10.02
C HIS A 220 -7.29 35.04 10.03
N ASP A 221 -7.42 36.12 10.81
CA ASP A 221 -6.23 36.93 11.14
C ASP A 221 -5.18 36.04 11.83
N SER A 222 -3.90 36.21 11.49
CA SER A 222 -2.77 35.58 12.21
C SER A 222 -1.91 36.65 12.90
N LEU A 223 -1.22 36.32 14.00
CA LEU A 223 -0.32 37.28 14.67
C LEU A 223 0.83 37.75 13.74
N TRP A 224 1.19 36.93 12.75
CA TRP A 224 2.12 37.31 11.68
C TRP A 224 1.53 38.38 10.77
N GLU A 225 0.33 38.17 10.21
CA GLU A 225 -0.33 39.14 9.35
C GLU A 225 -0.67 40.45 10.08
N ILE A 226 -1.08 40.37 11.34
CA ILE A 226 -1.29 41.55 12.20
C ILE A 226 0.04 42.33 12.36
N SER A 227 1.17 41.64 12.49
CA SER A 227 2.49 42.28 12.60
C SER A 227 2.96 42.85 11.27
N GLU A 228 2.73 42.18 10.16
CA GLU A 228 3.06 42.69 8.83
C GLU A 228 2.21 43.93 8.48
N ARG A 229 0.91 43.91 8.83
CA ARG A 229 -0.04 45.01 8.62
C ARG A 229 0.24 46.23 9.50
N HIS A 230 0.64 46.04 10.76
CA HIS A 230 0.74 47.14 11.74
C HIS A 230 2.16 47.51 12.22
N LEU A 231 3.12 46.57 12.16
CA LEU A 231 4.52 46.74 12.59
C LEU A 231 5.51 46.71 11.41
N GLY A 232 5.06 46.38 10.19
CA GLY A 232 5.85 46.39 8.96
C GLY A 232 6.77 45.19 8.72
N ASP A 233 6.80 44.21 9.63
CA ASP A 233 7.47 42.92 9.45
C ASP A 233 6.70 41.85 10.22
N GLY A 234 6.21 40.83 9.50
CA GLY A 234 5.46 39.72 10.09
C GLY A 234 6.25 38.95 11.16
N ARG A 235 7.59 38.97 11.11
CA ARG A 235 8.45 38.35 12.14
C ARG A 235 8.24 38.94 13.53
N ARG A 236 7.72 40.17 13.66
CA ARG A 236 7.48 40.86 14.94
C ARG A 236 6.29 40.30 15.74
N TYR A 237 5.63 39.24 15.27
CA TYR A 237 4.52 38.56 15.97
C TYR A 237 4.85 38.14 17.40
N HIS A 238 6.12 37.87 17.70
CA HIS A 238 6.59 37.55 19.04
C HIS A 238 6.41 38.71 20.03
N GLU A 239 6.47 39.97 19.60
CA GLU A 239 6.19 41.13 20.45
C GLU A 239 4.71 41.15 20.88
N ILE A 240 3.78 40.96 19.93
CA ILE A 240 2.34 40.91 20.20
C ILE A 240 2.00 39.70 21.09
N TYR A 241 2.61 38.54 20.83
CA TYR A 241 2.43 37.35 21.66
C TYR A 241 2.90 37.57 23.11
N GLN A 242 4.11 38.10 23.32
CA GLN A 242 4.63 38.33 24.69
C GLN A 242 3.81 39.37 25.46
N LEU A 243 3.21 40.36 24.79
CA LEU A 243 2.29 41.32 25.42
C LEU A 243 0.94 40.71 25.85
N ASN A 244 0.51 39.60 25.24
CA ASN A 244 -0.87 39.09 25.40
C ASN A 244 -1.00 37.66 25.95
N LYS A 245 0.07 36.86 25.98
CA LYS A 245 0.04 35.44 26.40
C LYS A 245 -0.64 35.19 27.75
N ASP A 246 -0.33 36.03 28.74
CA ASP A 246 -0.83 35.90 30.12
C ASP A 246 -2.20 36.58 30.33
N ARG A 247 -2.73 37.28 29.32
CA ARG A 247 -3.89 38.17 29.42
C ARG A 247 -5.19 37.41 29.15
N VAL A 248 -6.16 37.54 30.06
CA VAL A 248 -7.51 36.96 29.90
C VAL A 248 -8.26 37.73 28.82
N GLN A 249 -8.78 37.01 27.84
CA GLN A 249 -9.52 37.55 26.69
C GLN A 249 -11.03 37.69 27.00
N PRO A 250 -11.81 38.42 26.18
CA PRO A 250 -13.22 38.71 26.46
C PRO A 250 -14.15 37.48 26.55
N ASP A 251 -13.72 36.33 26.04
CA ASP A 251 -14.40 35.03 26.15
C ASP A 251 -13.98 34.20 27.39
N GLY A 252 -13.04 34.71 28.19
CA GLY A 252 -12.49 34.06 29.39
C GLY A 252 -11.25 33.18 29.13
N SER A 253 -10.82 33.04 27.88
CA SER A 253 -9.64 32.24 27.50
C SER A 253 -8.32 33.04 27.60
N ARG A 254 -7.20 32.44 27.19
CA ARG A 254 -5.85 33.03 27.17
C ARG A 254 -5.08 32.58 25.93
N LEU A 255 -4.09 33.36 25.51
CA LEU A 255 -3.21 33.09 24.38
C LEU A 255 -2.05 32.17 24.80
N SER A 256 -2.27 30.84 24.83
CA SER A 256 -1.19 29.87 25.08
C SER A 256 -0.20 29.82 23.92
N GLU A 257 -0.68 29.77 22.68
CA GLU A 257 0.09 29.54 21.46
C GLU A 257 -0.10 30.67 20.45
N ALA A 258 0.98 31.06 19.77
CA ALA A 258 0.97 32.19 18.82
C ALA A 258 0.14 31.92 17.54
N SER A 259 -0.19 30.66 17.26
CA SER A 259 -1.08 30.20 16.18
C SER A 259 -2.56 30.36 16.50
N LEU A 260 -2.96 30.34 17.78
CA LEU A 260 -4.34 30.15 18.21
C LEU A 260 -4.99 31.45 18.70
N ILE A 261 -5.24 32.39 17.77
CA ILE A 261 -6.03 33.60 18.04
C ILE A 261 -7.48 33.47 17.54
N ARG A 262 -8.44 34.05 18.28
CA ARG A 262 -9.88 33.90 18.00
C ARG A 262 -10.57 35.24 17.69
N PRO A 263 -11.62 35.24 16.85
CA PRO A 263 -12.45 36.42 16.61
C PRO A 263 -12.94 37.09 17.89
N GLY A 264 -12.87 38.42 17.92
CA GLY A 264 -13.32 39.24 19.04
C GLY A 264 -12.33 39.41 20.19
N TRP A 265 -11.22 38.65 20.22
CA TRP A 265 -10.09 38.89 21.13
C TRP A 265 -9.46 40.29 20.90
N ILE A 266 -8.82 40.81 21.94
CA ILE A 266 -8.23 42.16 21.95
C ILE A 266 -6.74 42.04 22.28
N MET A 267 -5.90 42.22 21.26
CA MET A 267 -4.44 42.24 21.40
C MET A 267 -3.97 43.64 21.80
N GLU A 268 -3.14 43.73 22.84
CA GLU A 268 -2.30 44.90 23.09
C GLU A 268 -1.15 44.95 22.09
N MET A 269 -0.93 46.11 21.47
CA MET A 269 0.02 46.30 20.37
C MET A 269 1.23 47.12 20.83
N PRO A 270 2.44 46.86 20.29
CA PRO A 270 3.59 47.73 20.49
C PRO A 270 3.28 49.20 20.15
N ALA A 271 3.86 50.14 20.88
CA ALA A 271 3.52 51.57 20.78
C ALA A 271 3.81 52.17 19.38
N ASP A 272 4.73 51.58 18.63
CA ASP A 272 5.06 51.95 17.25
C ASP A 272 4.09 51.37 16.20
N ALA A 273 3.08 50.58 16.59
CA ALA A 273 2.05 50.09 15.68
C ALA A 273 1.29 51.21 14.97
N THR A 274 0.98 51.01 13.69
CA THR A 274 0.29 51.96 12.81
C THR A 274 -0.85 51.31 12.03
N GLY A 275 -1.83 52.09 11.59
CA GLY A 275 -2.98 51.61 10.82
C GLY A 275 -4.33 52.04 11.42
N GLY A 276 -5.35 52.16 10.58
CA GLY A 276 -6.68 52.68 10.96
C GLY A 276 -7.60 51.70 11.70
N GLU A 277 -7.16 50.44 11.88
CA GLU A 277 -7.90 49.37 12.57
C GLU A 277 -7.55 49.29 14.07
N LEU A 278 -6.61 50.12 14.53
CA LEU A 278 -6.17 50.19 15.92
C LEU A 278 -7.14 51.02 16.75
N VAL A 279 -7.61 50.44 17.85
CA VAL A 279 -8.63 50.99 18.74
C VAL A 279 -7.98 51.54 20.01
N GLU A 280 -8.22 52.82 20.29
CA GLU A 280 -8.04 53.42 21.61
C GLU A 280 -9.27 53.07 22.48
N MET A 281 -9.06 52.48 23.65
CA MET A 281 -10.15 52.00 24.49
C MET A 281 -10.58 53.06 25.52
N PRO A 282 -11.88 53.46 25.57
CA PRO A 282 -12.40 54.28 26.66
C PRO A 282 -12.35 53.52 28.01
N ASP A 283 -12.27 54.26 29.12
CA ASP A 283 -11.99 53.76 30.48
C ASP A 283 -13.06 52.83 31.13
N GLU A 284 -14.05 52.31 30.39
CA GLU A 284 -15.03 51.33 30.90
C GLU A 284 -15.13 50.09 29.99
N ALA A 285 -14.92 48.90 30.58
CA ALA A 285 -15.06 47.62 29.89
C ALA A 285 -16.54 47.31 29.59
N PRO A 286 -16.95 47.15 28.32
CA PRO A 286 -18.35 46.88 27.99
C PRO A 286 -18.74 45.47 28.42
N LYS A 287 -19.89 45.34 29.11
CA LYS A 287 -20.49 44.04 29.38
C LYS A 287 -21.00 43.46 28.06
N VAL A 288 -20.48 42.30 27.68
CA VAL A 288 -20.94 41.53 26.52
C VAL A 288 -22.45 41.25 26.66
N SER A 289 -23.23 41.53 25.61
CA SER A 289 -24.68 41.27 25.58
C SER A 289 -24.97 39.77 25.54
N GLU A 290 -26.15 39.36 26.04
CA GLU A 290 -26.53 37.94 26.06
C GLU A 290 -26.71 37.38 24.65
N GLU A 291 -27.18 38.19 23.70
CA GLU A 291 -27.30 37.83 22.27
C GLU A 291 -25.98 37.31 21.67
N LEU A 292 -24.84 37.91 22.04
CA LEU A 292 -23.53 37.44 21.56
C LEU A 292 -23.08 36.16 22.27
N ARG A 293 -23.54 35.91 23.50
CA ARG A 293 -23.30 34.63 24.21
C ARG A 293 -24.15 33.51 23.64
N GLU A 294 -25.41 33.77 23.28
CA GLU A 294 -26.27 32.81 22.59
C GLU A 294 -25.73 32.47 21.20
N GLN A 295 -25.25 33.46 20.43
CA GLN A 295 -24.58 33.22 19.15
C GLN A 295 -23.33 32.32 19.28
N ILE A 296 -22.51 32.51 20.32
CA ILE A 296 -21.37 31.63 20.61
C ILE A 296 -21.82 30.21 21.01
N ALA A 297 -22.93 30.10 21.77
CA ALA A 297 -23.47 28.82 22.20
C ALA A 297 -24.14 28.01 21.07
N ASP A 298 -24.74 28.67 20.08
CA ASP A 298 -25.29 28.01 18.88
C ASP A 298 -24.22 27.72 17.82
N TYR A 299 -23.16 28.53 17.73
CA TYR A 299 -21.97 28.19 16.93
C TYR A 299 -21.31 26.90 17.47
N ALA A 300 -21.22 26.75 18.78
CA ALA A 300 -20.71 25.52 19.42
C ALA A 300 -21.60 24.27 19.21
N LYS A 301 -22.83 24.42 18.70
CA LYS A 301 -23.73 23.30 18.32
C LYS A 301 -23.72 22.98 16.82
N SER A 302 -23.10 23.83 15.99
CA SER A 302 -23.20 23.78 14.52
C SER A 302 -21.88 23.44 13.82
N GLY A 303 -20.96 22.75 14.53
CA GLY A 303 -19.85 22.05 13.90
C GLY A 303 -20.35 20.93 12.96
N ASP A 304 -19.64 20.73 11.85
CA ASP A 304 -20.14 20.00 10.68
C ASP A 304 -20.61 18.56 10.96
N THR A 305 -21.92 18.35 10.83
CA THR A 305 -22.54 17.04 10.55
C THR A 305 -23.56 17.21 9.42
N ALA A 306 -23.06 17.49 8.21
CA ALA A 306 -23.85 17.81 7.03
C ALA A 306 -24.49 16.59 6.32
N THR A 307 -25.09 15.66 7.06
CA THR A 307 -26.01 14.66 6.47
C THR A 307 -27.31 15.35 6.06
N GLY A 308 -27.61 15.34 4.76
CA GLY A 308 -28.72 16.12 4.19
C GLY A 308 -30.13 15.54 4.40
N GLY A 309 -31.04 16.37 4.91
CA GLY A 309 -32.50 16.13 4.95
C GLY A 309 -33.06 15.91 6.36
N GLY A 310 -34.19 16.51 6.77
CA GLY A 310 -35.06 17.49 6.09
C GLY A 310 -36.42 17.62 6.82
N SER A 311 -37.20 18.69 6.56
CA SER A 311 -38.60 18.90 7.02
C SER A 311 -39.21 20.14 6.34
N ALA A 312 -40.47 20.14 5.84
CA ALA A 312 -41.79 20.15 6.50
C ALA A 312 -42.20 21.55 7.05
N ALA A 313 -43.48 21.94 7.17
CA ALA A 313 -44.79 21.30 6.92
C ALA A 313 -45.73 22.32 6.19
N GLN A 314 -47.08 22.34 6.17
CA GLN A 314 -48.18 21.59 6.83
C GLN A 314 -49.51 21.85 6.06
N GLU A 315 -50.53 20.97 6.17
CA GLU A 315 -51.97 21.30 6.48
C GLU A 315 -53.01 20.24 6.03
N GLN A 316 -53.83 19.81 7.01
CA GLN A 316 -55.29 19.50 7.04
C GLN A 316 -56.03 18.59 6.00
N LYS A 317 -56.72 17.57 6.59
CA LYS A 317 -57.95 16.78 6.28
C LYS A 317 -58.96 17.25 5.19
N PRO A 318 -59.93 16.41 4.71
CA PRO A 318 -60.50 15.14 5.28
C PRO A 318 -60.39 13.91 4.32
N ASP A 319 -61.03 12.72 4.45
CA ASP A 319 -62.26 12.28 5.15
C ASP A 319 -62.26 10.76 5.56
N THR A 320 -63.41 10.26 6.01
CA THR A 320 -63.78 9.04 6.78
C THR A 320 -63.57 7.65 6.13
N GLY A 321 -63.53 6.57 6.96
CA GLY A 321 -63.30 5.19 6.47
C GLY A 321 -63.66 3.94 7.32
N ALA A 322 -63.67 3.96 8.67
CA ALA A 322 -64.15 2.88 9.60
C ALA A 322 -63.46 1.47 9.52
N THR A 323 -63.40 0.58 10.53
CA THR A 323 -63.98 0.52 11.91
C THR A 323 -63.20 -0.49 12.79
N ASP A 324 -63.36 -0.39 14.13
CA ASP A 324 -63.16 -1.44 15.17
C ASP A 324 -61.73 -2.03 15.39
N ARG A 325 -61.28 -2.36 16.63
CA ARG A 325 -61.94 -2.24 17.95
C ARG A 325 -60.97 -2.10 19.15
N ASP A 326 -61.52 -1.50 20.21
CA ASP A 326 -61.20 -1.65 21.65
C ASP A 326 -59.74 -1.63 22.12
N THR A 327 -59.31 -0.42 22.48
CA THR A 327 -58.40 -0.18 23.62
C THR A 327 -59.01 -0.64 24.94
N GLN A 328 -58.18 -1.06 25.91
CA GLN A 328 -58.29 -0.52 27.27
C GLN A 328 -56.95 -0.47 28.01
N GLN A 329 -56.76 0.60 28.76
CA GLN A 329 -55.56 0.87 29.58
C GLN A 329 -55.73 0.29 30.99
N ILE A 330 -54.63 0.10 31.73
CA ILE A 330 -54.52 0.49 33.15
C ILE A 330 -53.03 0.56 33.55
N SER A 331 -52.73 1.37 34.57
CA SER A 331 -51.39 1.91 34.86
C SER A 331 -50.47 1.05 35.74
N ILE A 332 -49.19 1.42 35.72
CA ILE A 332 -48.04 0.84 36.42
C ILE A 332 -48.13 0.96 37.96
N PRO A 333 -47.61 -0.03 38.72
CA PRO A 333 -47.01 0.16 40.04
C PRO A 333 -45.48 -0.05 40.03
N THR A 334 -44.75 0.86 40.68
CA THR A 334 -43.27 0.88 40.76
C THR A 334 -42.73 -0.05 41.85
N GLU A 335 -41.66 -0.82 41.60
CA GLU A 335 -40.75 -1.22 42.68
C GLU A 335 -39.28 -1.48 42.31
N ARG A 336 -38.40 -0.59 42.81
CA ARG A 336 -36.98 -0.72 43.22
C ARG A 336 -35.90 -1.32 42.27
N PRO A 337 -34.61 -0.93 42.46
CA PRO A 337 -33.56 -1.17 41.47
C PRO A 337 -32.83 -2.52 41.63
N ALA A 338 -32.31 -3.01 40.52
CA ALA A 338 -31.22 -3.98 40.43
C ALA A 338 -30.21 -3.47 39.40
N GLU A 339 -28.92 -3.76 39.60
CA GLU A 339 -27.84 -3.31 38.72
C GLU A 339 -27.86 -4.09 37.39
N GLN A 340 -27.64 -3.39 36.28
CA GLN A 340 -27.42 -3.99 34.96
C GLN A 340 -26.22 -3.30 34.28
N PRO A 341 -25.31 -4.05 33.62
CA PRO A 341 -24.21 -3.46 32.87
C PRO A 341 -24.68 -2.59 31.71
N GLN A 342 -23.93 -1.53 31.40
CA GLN A 342 -24.19 -0.70 30.23
C GLN A 342 -23.82 -1.45 28.95
N VAL A 343 -24.82 -1.95 28.24
CA VAL A 343 -24.68 -2.32 26.82
C VAL A 343 -24.71 -1.02 26.01
N ALA A 344 -23.66 -0.76 25.25
CA ALA A 344 -23.66 0.37 24.32
C ALA A 344 -24.70 0.13 23.21
N ALA A 345 -25.49 1.16 22.88
CA ALA A 345 -26.43 1.08 21.76
C ALA A 345 -25.64 1.14 20.44
N PRO A 346 -25.91 0.25 19.45
CA PRO A 346 -25.28 0.33 18.15
C PRO A 346 -25.73 1.60 17.42
N ALA A 347 -24.79 2.23 16.71
CA ALA A 347 -25.11 3.23 15.69
C ALA A 347 -25.76 2.54 14.47
N ALA A 348 -26.38 3.32 13.57
CA ALA A 348 -27.16 2.77 12.46
C ALA A 348 -26.29 1.95 11.49
N GLU A 349 -26.58 0.65 11.38
CA GLU A 349 -25.87 -0.29 10.52
C GLU A 349 -26.26 -0.08 9.04
N GLY A 350 -25.30 0.35 8.24
CA GLY A 350 -25.19 -0.13 6.85
C GLY A 350 -24.52 -1.51 6.85
N PHE A 351 -24.75 -2.32 5.82
CA PHE A 351 -24.20 -3.69 5.72
C PHE A 351 -22.68 -3.70 5.44
N SER A 352 -21.86 -3.33 6.43
CA SER A 352 -20.42 -3.61 6.44
C SER A 352 -20.18 -5.01 7.01
N PHE A 353 -20.05 -6.01 6.14
CA PHE A 353 -19.49 -7.31 6.51
C PHE A 353 -18.06 -7.08 7.02
N GLY A 354 -17.86 -7.21 8.34
CA GLY A 354 -16.77 -6.62 9.11
C GLY A 354 -15.41 -7.28 8.95
N LEU A 355 -14.85 -7.21 7.73
CA LEU A 355 -13.50 -7.67 7.43
C LEU A 355 -12.42 -6.68 7.88
N PRO A 356 -11.20 -7.16 8.22
CA PRO A 356 -9.98 -6.37 8.44
C PRO A 356 -9.67 -5.32 7.34
N GLU A 357 -10.18 -4.11 7.50
CA GLU A 357 -10.03 -3.03 6.50
C GLU A 357 -8.58 -2.53 6.39
N ALA A 358 -7.81 -2.60 7.48
CA ALA A 358 -6.38 -2.28 7.48
C ALA A 358 -5.57 -3.22 6.58
N LEU A 359 -5.93 -4.52 6.51
CA LEU A 359 -5.30 -5.46 5.58
C LEU A 359 -5.79 -5.29 4.13
N ILE A 360 -7.05 -4.90 3.93
CA ILE A 360 -7.59 -4.60 2.59
C ILE A 360 -6.91 -3.36 2.00
N THR A 361 -6.62 -2.35 2.82
CA THR A 361 -5.90 -1.12 2.42
C THR A 361 -4.36 -1.27 2.46
N ALA A 362 -3.84 -2.49 2.64
CA ALA A 362 -2.41 -2.81 2.67
C ALA A 362 -1.95 -3.77 1.54
N PRO A 363 -2.18 -3.47 0.24
CA PRO A 363 -1.92 -4.37 -0.89
C PRO A 363 -0.55 -5.03 -0.95
N LEU A 364 0.52 -4.32 -0.58
CA LEU A 364 1.89 -4.84 -0.64
C LEU A 364 2.16 -5.85 0.49
N LEU A 365 1.82 -5.49 1.73
CA LEU A 365 1.80 -6.39 2.88
C LEU A 365 0.91 -7.62 2.61
N ALA A 366 -0.30 -7.42 2.09
CA ALA A 366 -1.26 -8.48 1.83
C ALA A 366 -0.76 -9.49 0.78
N ALA A 367 -0.19 -9.00 -0.33
CA ALA A 367 0.44 -9.85 -1.34
C ALA A 367 1.71 -10.55 -0.82
N GLY A 368 2.49 -9.88 0.04
CA GLY A 368 3.63 -10.48 0.74
C GLY A 368 3.21 -11.66 1.61
N LEU A 369 2.20 -11.45 2.47
CA LEU A 369 1.62 -12.45 3.37
C LEU A 369 1.02 -13.63 2.60
N LEU A 370 0.17 -13.41 1.58
CA LEU A 370 -0.35 -14.49 0.73
C LEU A 370 0.77 -15.26 0.02
N GLY A 371 1.78 -14.55 -0.50
CA GLY A 371 2.96 -15.16 -1.12
C GLY A 371 3.74 -16.05 -0.15
N ALA A 372 3.89 -15.62 1.11
CA ALA A 372 4.55 -16.38 2.16
C ALA A 372 3.72 -17.58 2.66
N LEU A 373 2.42 -17.39 2.90
CA LEU A 373 1.48 -18.43 3.31
C LEU A 373 1.34 -19.51 2.22
N GLY A 374 1.22 -19.11 0.95
CA GLY A 374 1.20 -20.03 -0.19
C GLY A 374 2.50 -20.80 -0.37
N ARG A 375 3.66 -20.19 -0.12
CA ARG A 375 4.96 -20.91 -0.04
C ARG A 375 4.96 -21.94 1.09
N ARG A 376 4.48 -21.58 2.29
CA ARG A 376 4.41 -22.48 3.46
C ARG A 376 3.45 -23.65 3.24
N ARG A 377 2.21 -23.40 2.81
CA ARG A 377 1.22 -24.43 2.47
C ARG A 377 1.75 -25.39 1.39
N ARG A 378 2.41 -24.88 0.33
CA ARG A 378 3.08 -25.75 -0.66
C ARG A 378 4.20 -26.60 -0.05
N ALA A 379 5.04 -26.03 0.81
CA ALA A 379 6.08 -26.80 1.50
C ALA A 379 5.48 -27.92 2.37
N ALA A 380 4.40 -27.66 3.10
CA ALA A 380 3.67 -28.67 3.88
C ALA A 380 3.10 -29.79 3.00
N LEU A 381 2.50 -29.48 1.84
CA LEU A 381 2.01 -30.49 0.89
C LEU A 381 3.14 -31.33 0.27
N TRP A 382 4.28 -30.73 -0.08
CA TRP A 382 5.43 -31.48 -0.57
C TRP A 382 6.03 -32.40 0.52
N GLN A 383 6.07 -31.93 1.77
CA GLN A 383 6.52 -32.75 2.90
C GLN A 383 5.54 -33.89 3.23
N SER A 384 4.22 -33.67 3.17
CA SER A 384 3.24 -34.74 3.40
C SER A 384 3.31 -35.80 2.29
N ALA A 385 3.35 -35.40 1.02
CA ALA A 385 3.50 -36.32 -0.13
C ALA A 385 4.79 -37.14 -0.07
N MET A 386 5.92 -36.53 0.33
CA MET A 386 7.21 -37.25 0.44
C MET A 386 7.29 -38.12 1.70
N SER A 387 6.59 -37.76 2.77
CA SER A 387 6.47 -38.57 4.00
C SER A 387 5.41 -39.68 3.90
N ALA A 388 4.61 -39.71 2.84
CA ALA A 388 3.45 -40.60 2.68
C ALA A 388 3.78 -42.08 2.44
N VAL A 389 5.03 -42.53 2.65
CA VAL A 389 5.44 -43.95 2.71
C VAL A 389 4.87 -44.61 3.99
N GLY A 390 3.54 -44.68 4.06
CA GLY A 390 2.78 -45.10 5.24
C GLY A 390 1.38 -44.48 5.40
N GLY A 391 0.96 -43.53 4.54
CA GLY A 391 -0.44 -43.07 4.46
C GLY A 391 -1.02 -42.36 5.70
N ARG A 392 -0.21 -41.58 6.44
CA ARG A 392 -0.59 -40.99 7.75
C ARG A 392 -0.84 -39.48 7.81
N ARG A 393 -0.44 -38.70 6.80
CA ARG A 393 -0.85 -37.29 6.65
C ARG A 393 -1.74 -37.15 5.43
N GLY A 394 -2.73 -36.28 5.51
CA GLY A 394 -3.59 -35.92 4.38
C GLY A 394 -2.87 -35.01 3.37
N MET A 395 -3.46 -34.90 2.19
CA MET A 395 -3.10 -33.89 1.17
C MET A 395 -4.02 -32.66 1.22
N GLU A 396 -4.95 -32.60 2.19
CA GLU A 396 -5.79 -31.44 2.46
C GLU A 396 -5.03 -30.47 3.38
N PRO A 397 -4.83 -29.20 3.00
CA PRO A 397 -4.41 -28.17 3.94
C PRO A 397 -5.55 -27.84 4.91
N PRO A 398 -5.27 -27.37 6.14
CA PRO A 398 -6.31 -26.94 7.05
C PRO A 398 -7.05 -25.72 6.51
N VAL A 399 -8.38 -25.77 6.57
CA VAL A 399 -9.28 -24.67 6.23
C VAL A 399 -9.33 -23.71 7.43
N PRO A 400 -9.12 -22.39 7.24
CA PRO A 400 -9.20 -21.43 8.32
C PRO A 400 -10.66 -21.19 8.76
N ALA A 401 -10.87 -20.76 10.00
CA ALA A 401 -12.19 -20.48 10.55
C ALA A 401 -12.19 -19.21 11.42
N GLY A 402 -13.35 -18.57 11.56
CA GLY A 402 -13.49 -17.31 12.30
C GLY A 402 -12.53 -16.23 11.80
N SER A 403 -11.92 -15.48 12.71
CA SER A 403 -11.02 -14.36 12.38
C SER A 403 -9.83 -14.75 11.50
N ALA A 404 -9.37 -16.01 11.52
CA ALA A 404 -8.35 -16.50 10.59
C ALA A 404 -8.88 -16.58 9.14
N ALA A 405 -10.15 -16.96 8.95
CA ALA A 405 -10.79 -16.92 7.64
C ALA A 405 -11.06 -15.48 7.18
N ASP A 406 -11.44 -14.59 8.09
CA ASP A 406 -11.77 -13.20 7.75
C ASP A 406 -10.50 -12.38 7.43
N VAL A 407 -9.38 -12.67 8.11
CA VAL A 407 -8.05 -12.21 7.70
C VAL A 407 -7.64 -12.78 6.34
N GLN A 408 -7.84 -14.09 6.08
CA GLN A 408 -7.51 -14.66 4.77
C GLN A 408 -8.31 -13.98 3.63
N ASP A 409 -9.60 -13.73 3.84
CA ASP A 409 -10.47 -13.04 2.88
C ASP A 409 -10.05 -11.57 2.70
N ALA A 410 -9.72 -10.84 3.77
CA ALA A 410 -9.17 -9.49 3.70
C ALA A 410 -7.87 -9.42 2.89
N LEU A 411 -6.94 -10.37 3.11
CA LEU A 411 -5.72 -10.50 2.33
C LEU A 411 -6.01 -10.79 0.85
N LEU A 412 -6.96 -11.68 0.54
CA LEU A 412 -7.36 -12.02 -0.84
C LEU A 412 -8.03 -10.85 -1.57
N ILE A 413 -8.73 -9.96 -0.85
CA ILE A 413 -9.35 -8.75 -1.41
C ILE A 413 -8.31 -7.65 -1.65
N GLY A 414 -7.40 -7.43 -0.69
CA GLY A 414 -6.47 -6.30 -0.71
C GLY A 414 -5.21 -6.50 -1.55
N ALA A 415 -4.72 -7.74 -1.68
CA ALA A 415 -3.40 -8.01 -2.23
C ALA A 415 -3.16 -7.49 -3.66
N ASP A 416 -2.01 -6.85 -3.88
CA ASP A 416 -1.46 -6.52 -5.21
C ASP A 416 -0.15 -7.28 -5.51
N PRO A 417 -0.24 -8.51 -6.05
CA PRO A 417 0.92 -9.25 -6.53
C PRO A 417 1.59 -8.63 -7.78
N GLU A 418 0.94 -7.71 -8.50
CA GLU A 418 1.55 -7.02 -9.64
C GLU A 418 2.46 -5.89 -9.14
N GLY A 419 1.96 -5.01 -8.26
CA GLY A 419 2.74 -3.95 -7.61
C GLY A 419 3.93 -4.48 -6.83
N VAL A 420 3.79 -5.60 -6.12
CA VAL A 420 4.92 -6.29 -5.45
C VAL A 420 6.01 -6.70 -6.42
N ARG A 421 5.66 -7.27 -7.59
CA ARG A 421 6.63 -7.67 -8.62
C ARG A 421 7.21 -6.47 -9.35
N LEU A 422 6.39 -5.46 -9.63
CA LEU A 422 6.78 -4.23 -10.31
C LEU A 422 7.82 -3.46 -9.50
N LEU A 423 7.58 -3.27 -8.20
CA LEU A 423 8.55 -2.65 -7.29
C LEU A 423 9.85 -3.44 -7.24
N ASP A 424 9.79 -4.74 -6.96
CA ASP A 424 10.98 -5.61 -6.83
C ASP A 424 11.84 -5.62 -8.11
N ARG A 425 11.23 -5.87 -9.27
CA ARG A 425 11.91 -5.87 -10.57
C ARG A 425 12.47 -4.50 -10.94
N SER A 426 11.74 -3.41 -10.66
CA SER A 426 12.19 -2.05 -10.95
C SER A 426 13.42 -1.66 -10.13
N LEU A 427 13.45 -2.02 -8.85
CA LEU A 427 14.59 -1.75 -7.98
C LEU A 427 15.81 -2.61 -8.35
N ARG A 428 15.63 -3.92 -8.59
CA ARG A 428 16.73 -4.81 -9.07
C ARG A 428 17.23 -4.39 -10.46
N GLY A 429 16.34 -3.94 -11.34
CA GLY A 429 16.64 -3.42 -12.67
C GLY A 429 17.43 -2.10 -12.63
N LEU A 430 17.07 -1.19 -11.73
CA LEU A 430 17.86 0.03 -11.45
C LEU A 430 19.26 -0.32 -10.96
N ALA A 431 19.38 -1.26 -10.02
CA ALA A 431 20.65 -1.69 -9.46
C ALA A 431 21.57 -2.34 -10.52
N ALA A 432 21.00 -3.15 -11.43
CA ALA A 432 21.72 -3.71 -12.56
C ALA A 432 22.20 -2.63 -13.53
N SER A 433 21.33 -1.70 -13.93
CA SER A 433 21.66 -0.62 -14.87
C SER A 433 22.77 0.29 -14.33
N LEU A 434 22.73 0.64 -13.03
CA LEU A 434 23.80 1.40 -12.38
C LEU A 434 25.11 0.60 -12.30
N ALA A 435 25.05 -0.71 -12.03
CA ALA A 435 26.24 -1.55 -11.99
C ALA A 435 26.92 -1.70 -13.38
N ASP A 436 26.15 -1.82 -14.46
CA ASP A 436 26.67 -1.83 -15.84
C ASP A 436 27.29 -0.48 -16.23
N GLU A 437 26.71 0.64 -15.79
CA GLU A 437 27.31 1.98 -15.90
C GLU A 437 28.50 2.20 -14.94
N SER A 438 28.84 1.21 -14.08
CA SER A 438 29.87 1.31 -13.03
C SER A 438 29.64 2.45 -12.03
N ARG A 439 28.37 2.78 -11.76
CA ARG A 439 27.91 3.78 -10.79
C ARG A 439 27.52 3.13 -9.46
N PRO A 440 27.74 3.80 -8.31
CA PRO A 440 27.21 3.34 -7.03
C PRO A 440 25.69 3.51 -6.96
N LEU A 441 25.03 2.74 -6.09
CA LEU A 441 23.64 2.98 -5.72
C LEU A 441 23.49 4.36 -5.04
N PRO A 442 22.47 5.16 -5.38
CA PRO A 442 22.13 6.34 -4.60
C PRO A 442 21.48 5.94 -3.27
N THR A 443 21.58 6.79 -2.24
CA THR A 443 20.80 6.63 -1.02
C THR A 443 19.36 7.07 -1.30
N VAL A 444 18.43 6.09 -1.35
CA VAL A 444 16.98 6.32 -1.39
C VAL A 444 16.46 6.50 0.03
N TYR A 445 15.71 7.57 0.31
CA TYR A 445 14.98 7.74 1.57
C TYR A 445 13.55 7.21 1.49
N ALA A 446 12.85 7.45 0.37
CA ALA A 446 11.46 7.04 0.20
C ALA A 446 11.17 6.57 -1.23
N ALA A 447 10.13 5.76 -1.37
CA ALA A 447 9.52 5.41 -2.64
C ALA A 447 8.01 5.69 -2.57
N TRP A 448 7.48 6.41 -3.55
CA TRP A 448 6.06 6.65 -3.73
C TRP A 448 5.54 5.76 -4.85
N LEU A 449 4.44 5.06 -4.60
CA LEU A 449 3.73 4.24 -5.59
C LEU A 449 2.33 4.84 -5.81
N SER A 450 2.05 5.32 -7.01
CA SER A 450 0.81 6.03 -7.35
C SER A 450 0.33 5.63 -8.75
N ASP A 451 -0.89 5.11 -8.88
CA ASP A 451 -1.45 4.49 -10.10
C ASP A 451 -0.55 3.38 -10.74
N GLY A 452 0.46 2.89 -10.00
CA GLY A 452 1.48 1.94 -10.44
C GLY A 452 2.78 2.57 -10.95
N ASP A 453 2.84 3.90 -11.13
CA ASP A 453 4.09 4.61 -11.38
C ASP A 453 4.91 4.73 -10.08
N LEU A 454 6.24 4.64 -10.20
CA LEU A 454 7.18 4.54 -9.08
C LEU A 454 8.10 5.77 -9.04
N HIS A 455 8.07 6.51 -7.94
CA HIS A 455 8.95 7.67 -7.71
C HIS A 455 9.89 7.41 -6.54
N LEU A 456 11.21 7.45 -6.77
CA LEU A 456 12.21 7.36 -5.71
C LEU A 456 12.67 8.76 -5.30
N GLN A 457 12.63 9.03 -3.99
CA GLN A 457 13.17 10.22 -3.37
C GLN A 457 14.56 9.92 -2.80
N LEU A 458 15.58 10.57 -3.36
CA LEU A 458 16.98 10.41 -3.01
C LEU A 458 17.39 11.38 -1.90
N ALA A 459 18.37 10.97 -1.08
CA ALA A 459 18.94 11.82 -0.04
C ALA A 459 19.74 13.00 -0.60
N GLN A 460 20.34 12.85 -1.78
CA GLN A 460 21.16 13.85 -2.48
C GLN A 460 21.08 13.61 -4.01
N PRO A 461 21.34 14.62 -4.85
CA PRO A 461 21.36 14.45 -6.31
C PRO A 461 22.39 13.39 -6.76
N ALA A 462 21.93 12.42 -7.56
CA ALA A 462 22.75 11.28 -8.03
C ALA A 462 23.09 11.35 -9.54
N GLY A 463 22.92 12.53 -10.14
CA GLY A 463 23.04 12.76 -11.58
C GLY A 463 21.83 12.25 -12.37
N GLU A 464 22.01 12.16 -13.69
CA GLU A 464 20.97 11.70 -14.61
C GLU A 464 20.65 10.21 -14.38
N PRO A 465 19.37 9.81 -14.19
CA PRO A 465 19.00 8.42 -13.99
C PRO A 465 19.28 7.55 -15.21
N PRO A 466 19.60 6.25 -15.04
CA PRO A 466 19.80 5.33 -16.17
C PRO A 466 18.45 4.96 -16.81
N ALA A 467 18.38 4.97 -18.14
CA ALA A 467 17.16 4.64 -18.87
C ALA A 467 16.65 3.21 -18.51
N PRO A 468 15.34 2.99 -18.35
CA PRO A 468 14.22 3.89 -18.67
C PRO A 468 13.80 4.87 -17.55
N TRP A 469 14.54 4.96 -16.43
CA TRP A 469 14.24 5.93 -15.38
C TRP A 469 14.44 7.38 -15.87
N GLN A 470 13.66 8.30 -15.34
CA GLN A 470 13.63 9.72 -15.75
C GLN A 470 13.75 10.63 -14.52
N THR A 471 14.32 11.83 -14.69
CA THR A 471 14.32 12.85 -13.63
C THR A 471 12.89 13.37 -13.43
N GLY A 472 12.46 13.45 -12.17
CA GLY A 472 11.15 13.94 -11.77
C GLY A 472 11.09 15.46 -11.66
N GLN A 473 10.53 15.94 -10.55
CA GLN A 473 10.36 17.38 -10.28
C GLN A 473 11.68 18.13 -10.05
N ASP A 474 12.73 17.44 -9.59
CA ASP A 474 14.06 17.97 -9.33
C ASP A 474 15.13 16.85 -9.43
N GLU A 475 16.40 17.17 -9.13
CA GLU A 475 17.53 16.24 -9.24
C GLU A 475 17.60 15.16 -8.15
N THR A 476 16.76 15.21 -7.10
CA THR A 476 16.64 14.16 -6.07
C THR A 476 15.41 13.26 -6.25
N PHE A 477 14.49 13.58 -7.17
CA PHE A 477 13.39 12.69 -7.54
C PHE A 477 13.68 11.95 -8.85
N TRP A 478 13.65 10.61 -8.81
CA TRP A 478 13.70 9.74 -10.00
C TRP A 478 12.34 9.06 -10.19
N MET A 479 11.88 8.96 -11.44
CA MET A 479 10.58 8.41 -11.84
C MET A 479 10.76 7.21 -12.76
N LEU A 480 9.90 6.20 -12.62
CA LEU A 480 9.72 5.12 -13.56
C LEU A 480 8.22 4.89 -13.80
N ALA A 481 7.81 4.95 -15.07
CA ALA A 481 6.44 4.64 -15.46
C ALA A 481 6.19 3.11 -15.39
N ARG A 482 4.99 2.70 -14.98
CA ARG A 482 4.57 1.30 -14.85
C ARG A 482 4.93 0.47 -16.09
N ALA A 483 4.57 0.98 -17.28
CA ALA A 483 4.77 0.29 -18.56
C ALA A 483 6.24 0.22 -19.03
N ASP A 484 7.17 0.91 -18.35
CA ASP A 484 8.62 0.73 -18.51
C ASP A 484 9.16 -0.26 -17.45
N GLY A 485 8.67 -0.19 -16.20
CA GLY A 485 9.04 -1.12 -15.12
C GLY A 485 8.61 -2.57 -15.38
N GLU A 486 7.44 -2.78 -16.00
CA GLU A 486 6.95 -4.09 -16.46
C GLU A 486 7.88 -4.77 -17.48
N ARG A 487 8.84 -4.04 -18.09
CA ARG A 487 9.82 -4.61 -19.04
C ARG A 487 11.08 -5.18 -18.38
N TYR A 488 11.31 -4.92 -17.09
CA TYR A 488 12.40 -5.57 -16.37
C TYR A 488 12.09 -7.06 -16.18
N GLY A 489 13.06 -7.92 -16.54
CA GLY A 489 13.00 -9.35 -16.26
C GLY A 489 13.26 -9.66 -14.78
N ASP A 490 12.97 -10.90 -14.38
CA ASP A 490 13.34 -11.39 -13.05
C ASP A 490 14.87 -11.46 -12.89
N SER A 491 15.37 -11.16 -11.69
CA SER A 491 16.80 -11.03 -11.42
C SER A 491 17.19 -11.63 -10.07
N GLU A 492 18.18 -12.52 -10.08
CA GLU A 492 18.79 -13.16 -8.90
C GLU A 492 19.79 -12.25 -8.15
N ALA A 493 19.95 -10.99 -8.59
CA ALA A 493 20.72 -9.98 -7.86
C ALA A 493 20.08 -9.71 -6.49
N ALA A 494 20.89 -9.41 -5.47
CA ALA A 494 20.37 -9.02 -4.16
C ALA A 494 19.66 -7.65 -4.23
N ALA A 495 18.64 -7.45 -3.41
CA ALA A 495 17.87 -6.22 -3.43
C ALA A 495 18.70 -5.01 -2.96
N PRO A 496 18.56 -3.83 -3.61
CA PRO A 496 19.35 -2.65 -3.28
C PRO A 496 18.88 -1.94 -1.99
N PHE A 497 17.55 -1.81 -1.83
CA PHE A 497 16.89 -1.01 -0.79
C PHE A 497 15.91 -1.86 0.05
N PRO A 498 16.41 -2.91 0.73
CA PRO A 498 15.58 -3.89 1.41
C PRO A 498 14.78 -3.34 2.62
N GLY A 499 15.23 -2.22 3.20
CA GLY A 499 14.53 -1.52 4.28
C GLY A 499 13.36 -0.64 3.86
N LEU A 500 12.96 -0.64 2.57
CA LEU A 500 11.72 0.02 2.10
C LEU A 500 10.48 -0.73 2.64
N VAL A 501 9.62 -0.01 3.37
CA VAL A 501 8.37 -0.53 3.92
C VAL A 501 7.26 0.52 3.85
N SER A 502 6.03 0.08 3.54
CA SER A 502 4.83 0.92 3.56
C SER A 502 4.59 1.47 4.97
N LEU A 503 4.41 2.78 5.10
CA LEU A 503 3.95 3.42 6.35
C LEU A 503 2.51 3.91 6.27
N GLY A 504 2.01 4.22 5.07
CA GLY A 504 0.66 4.71 4.88
C GLY A 504 0.38 5.23 3.47
N THR A 505 -0.79 5.86 3.30
CA THR A 505 -1.25 6.46 2.05
C THR A 505 -1.61 7.94 2.22
N LEU A 506 -1.43 8.71 1.13
CA LEU A 506 -1.83 10.11 0.98
C LEU A 506 -2.38 10.29 -0.44
N ASP A 507 -3.62 10.76 -0.60
CA ASP A 507 -4.30 10.94 -1.89
C ASP A 507 -4.10 9.74 -2.85
N ASP A 508 -4.57 8.56 -2.42
CA ASP A 508 -4.42 7.23 -3.06
C ASP A 508 -2.96 6.75 -3.25
N SER A 509 -1.96 7.58 -2.95
CA SER A 509 -0.55 7.34 -3.22
C SER A 509 0.15 6.76 -1.99
N ARG A 510 0.82 5.63 -2.16
CA ARG A 510 1.46 4.88 -1.07
C ARG A 510 2.88 5.35 -0.82
N LEU A 511 3.18 5.69 0.43
CA LEU A 511 4.55 5.97 0.89
C LEU A 511 5.20 4.70 1.43
N LEU A 512 6.32 4.30 0.82
CA LEU A 512 7.29 3.40 1.41
C LEU A 512 8.51 4.19 1.89
N LEU A 513 8.94 3.96 3.13
CA LEU A 513 10.11 4.63 3.71
C LEU A 513 11.26 3.64 3.88
N ASN A 514 12.48 4.05 3.55
CA ASN A 514 13.67 3.21 3.66
C ASN A 514 14.31 3.35 5.05
N LEU A 515 13.82 2.56 6.01
CA LEU A 515 14.26 2.62 7.41
C LEU A 515 15.74 2.24 7.62
N GLU A 516 16.42 1.65 6.62
CA GLU A 516 17.87 1.39 6.64
C GLU A 516 18.70 2.65 6.30
N ALA A 517 18.14 3.64 5.61
CA ALA A 517 18.88 4.81 5.12
C ALA A 517 18.93 5.99 6.12
N VAL A 518 18.12 5.96 7.18
CA VAL A 518 17.87 7.11 8.05
C VAL A 518 19.07 7.40 8.96
N PRO A 519 19.64 8.63 8.96
CA PRO A 519 20.86 8.96 9.70
C PRO A 519 20.61 9.20 11.20
N GLY A 520 20.07 8.20 11.90
CA GLY A 520 19.76 8.25 13.33
C GLY A 520 18.65 7.27 13.69
N ILE A 521 17.89 7.62 14.73
CA ILE A 521 16.67 6.92 15.15
C ILE A 521 15.48 7.51 14.36
N VAL A 522 14.52 6.67 13.98
CA VAL A 522 13.13 7.12 13.71
C VAL A 522 12.35 6.92 15.00
N SER A 523 11.75 7.96 15.55
CA SER A 523 10.86 7.85 16.71
C SER A 523 9.40 7.76 16.30
N LEU A 524 8.60 7.03 17.08
CA LEU A 524 7.16 6.97 16.97
C LEU A 524 6.53 7.25 18.34
N SER A 525 5.89 8.40 18.49
CA SER A 525 5.01 8.73 19.62
C SER A 525 3.58 8.25 19.37
N GLY A 526 2.78 8.14 20.44
CA GLY A 526 1.39 7.69 20.37
C GLY A 526 1.06 6.66 21.46
N ALA A 527 -0.19 6.21 21.50
CA ALA A 527 -0.62 5.17 22.43
C ALA A 527 0.07 3.83 22.08
N ALA A 528 0.38 3.02 23.11
CA ALA A 528 1.16 1.80 22.93
C ALA A 528 0.54 0.81 21.92
N ALA A 529 -0.79 0.65 21.92
CA ALA A 529 -1.48 -0.23 20.98
C ALA A 529 -1.35 0.23 19.51
N ASP A 530 -1.49 1.53 19.25
CA ASP A 530 -1.31 2.11 17.91
C ASP A 530 0.13 1.99 17.42
N ARG A 531 1.11 2.21 18.32
CA ARG A 531 2.53 2.01 18.03
C ARG A 531 2.83 0.54 17.70
N ASP A 532 2.34 -0.38 18.51
CA ASP A 532 2.48 -1.83 18.28
C ASP A 532 1.84 -2.26 16.95
N ALA A 533 0.68 -1.71 16.58
CA ALA A 533 0.00 -2.02 15.33
C ALA A 533 0.77 -1.53 14.09
N VAL A 534 1.44 -0.36 14.16
CA VAL A 534 2.37 0.11 13.12
C VAL A 534 3.63 -0.78 13.07
N PHE A 535 4.20 -1.15 14.22
CA PHE A 535 5.39 -2.02 14.24
C PHE A 535 5.08 -3.45 13.76
N ALA A 536 3.90 -4.00 14.05
CA ALA A 536 3.45 -5.30 13.56
C ALA A 536 3.27 -5.31 12.03
N SER A 537 2.67 -4.26 11.48
CA SER A 537 2.58 -3.99 10.03
C SER A 537 3.96 -3.98 9.37
N VAL A 538 4.88 -3.15 9.88
CA VAL A 538 6.25 -3.03 9.36
C VAL A 538 7.02 -4.35 9.46
N ALA A 539 6.90 -5.07 10.58
CA ALA A 539 7.51 -6.37 10.78
C ALA A 539 7.01 -7.40 9.75
N ALA A 540 5.69 -7.49 9.55
CA ALA A 540 5.07 -8.46 8.65
C ALA A 540 5.39 -8.18 7.17
N GLU A 541 5.43 -6.91 6.76
CA GLU A 541 5.75 -6.54 5.37
C GLU A 541 7.21 -6.86 5.05
N LEU A 542 8.17 -6.43 5.88
CA LEU A 542 9.60 -6.69 5.66
C LEU A 542 9.98 -8.17 5.85
N ALA A 543 9.22 -8.93 6.64
CA ALA A 543 9.37 -10.37 6.78
C ALA A 543 8.97 -11.16 5.52
N THR A 544 8.03 -10.65 4.73
CA THR A 544 7.38 -11.42 3.65
C THR A 544 7.64 -10.91 2.23
N SER A 545 8.00 -9.63 2.10
CA SER A 545 8.26 -8.94 0.83
C SER A 545 9.48 -9.46 0.06
N GLY A 546 9.41 -9.34 -1.27
CA GLY A 546 10.47 -9.76 -2.19
C GLY A 546 11.72 -8.88 -2.10
N TRP A 547 11.54 -7.55 -2.11
CA TRP A 547 12.64 -6.58 -2.10
C TRP A 547 13.36 -6.54 -0.75
N SER A 548 12.75 -7.00 0.34
CA SER A 548 13.38 -7.08 1.66
C SER A 548 14.28 -8.34 1.81
N ASP A 549 14.94 -8.80 0.74
CA ASP A 549 15.69 -10.07 0.79
C ASP A 549 16.87 -10.04 1.79
N ARG A 550 17.07 -11.19 2.48
CA ARG A 550 18.09 -11.41 3.53
C ARG A 550 17.99 -10.50 4.76
N MET A 551 16.97 -9.63 4.85
CA MET A 551 16.78 -8.74 5.98
C MET A 551 16.42 -9.48 7.27
N THR A 552 17.10 -9.09 8.34
CA THR A 552 16.74 -9.42 9.73
C THR A 552 15.92 -8.27 10.30
N VAL A 553 14.87 -8.59 11.06
CA VAL A 553 14.07 -7.62 11.81
C VAL A 553 13.96 -8.13 13.23
N THR A 554 14.52 -7.39 14.19
CA THR A 554 14.46 -7.72 15.62
C THR A 554 13.36 -6.89 16.28
N LEU A 555 12.37 -7.58 16.83
CA LEU A 555 11.26 -7.06 17.62
C LEU A 555 11.68 -7.05 19.09
N VAL A 556 11.46 -5.93 19.80
CA VAL A 556 11.90 -5.78 21.19
C VAL A 556 10.75 -5.29 22.07
N GLY A 557 10.36 -6.12 23.05
CA GLY A 557 9.28 -5.85 23.98
C GLY A 557 7.86 -6.03 23.43
N PHE A 558 7.70 -6.50 22.19
CA PHE A 558 6.42 -6.79 21.55
C PHE A 558 6.54 -7.93 20.53
N GLY A 559 5.40 -8.51 20.15
CA GLY A 559 5.30 -9.26 18.89
C GLY A 559 6.05 -10.59 18.82
N GLU A 560 6.40 -11.23 19.94
CA GLU A 560 7.08 -12.55 19.95
C GLU A 560 6.42 -13.57 19.00
N GLU A 561 5.09 -13.66 19.04
CA GLU A 561 4.27 -14.52 18.20
C GLU A 561 4.46 -14.28 16.68
N LEU A 562 4.75 -13.04 16.25
CA LEU A 562 4.98 -12.72 14.82
C LEU A 562 6.18 -13.49 14.25
N THR A 563 7.13 -13.92 15.09
CA THR A 563 8.27 -14.74 14.65
C THR A 563 7.82 -16.03 13.94
N ALA A 564 6.63 -16.55 14.27
CA ALA A 564 6.01 -17.68 13.59
C ALA A 564 5.79 -17.45 12.08
N ILE A 565 5.59 -16.20 11.63
CA ILE A 565 5.37 -15.86 10.20
C ILE A 565 6.65 -16.09 9.38
N ALA A 566 7.82 -15.71 9.92
CA ALA A 566 9.10 -15.80 9.24
C ALA A 566 10.29 -16.02 10.21
N PRO A 567 10.44 -17.22 10.80
CA PRO A 567 11.41 -17.49 11.88
C PRO A 567 12.89 -17.44 11.45
N THR A 568 13.17 -17.26 10.16
CA THR A 568 14.51 -17.04 9.59
C THR A 568 14.87 -15.56 9.39
N ARG A 569 13.92 -14.65 9.64
CA ARG A 569 14.04 -13.19 9.41
C ARG A 569 13.65 -12.38 10.64
N LEU A 570 12.53 -12.73 11.27
CA LEU A 570 12.04 -12.13 12.50
C LEU A 570 12.76 -12.75 13.70
N ARG A 571 13.11 -11.90 14.67
CA ARG A 571 13.67 -12.28 15.97
C ARG A 571 12.94 -11.52 17.06
N HIS A 572 12.77 -12.12 18.23
CA HIS A 572 12.30 -11.44 19.44
C HIS A 572 13.45 -11.25 20.43
N LEU A 573 13.44 -10.16 21.19
CA LEU A 573 14.24 -9.94 22.38
C LEU A 573 13.37 -9.32 23.50
N ASP A 574 13.51 -9.84 24.71
CA ASP A 574 12.62 -9.53 25.84
C ASP A 574 12.76 -8.07 26.35
N GLY A 575 13.78 -7.31 25.91
CA GLY A 575 13.95 -5.92 26.31
C GLY A 575 15.26 -5.24 25.86
N VAL A 576 15.33 -3.95 26.14
CA VAL A 576 16.40 -3.03 25.70
C VAL A 576 17.83 -3.44 26.13
N PRO A 577 18.08 -4.02 27.34
CA PRO A 577 19.42 -4.46 27.71
C PRO A 577 19.99 -5.56 26.79
N ALA A 578 19.16 -6.53 26.38
CA ALA A 578 19.55 -7.61 25.47
C ALA A 578 19.75 -7.11 24.04
N LEU A 579 18.93 -6.14 23.62
CA LEU A 579 19.11 -5.40 22.37
C LEU A 579 20.47 -4.69 22.34
N LEU A 580 20.83 -3.94 23.39
CA LEU A 580 22.09 -3.20 23.46
C LEU A 580 23.31 -4.13 23.39
N GLU A 581 23.34 -5.24 24.14
CA GLU A 581 24.44 -6.22 24.05
C GLU A 581 24.57 -6.80 22.63
N THR A 582 23.44 -7.18 22.02
CA THR A 582 23.40 -7.74 20.67
C THR A 582 23.91 -6.75 19.62
N MET A 583 23.39 -5.51 19.64
CA MET A 583 23.71 -4.51 18.63
C MET A 583 25.11 -3.90 18.80
N GLU A 584 25.63 -3.78 20.03
CA GLU A 584 27.04 -3.41 20.24
C GLU A 584 27.99 -4.47 19.68
N ALA A 585 27.68 -5.76 19.86
CA ALA A 585 28.48 -6.85 19.31
C ALA A 585 28.43 -6.87 17.78
N GLU A 586 27.24 -6.77 17.18
CA GLU A 586 27.10 -6.79 15.72
C GLU A 586 27.68 -5.54 15.06
N THR A 587 27.50 -4.36 15.65
CA THR A 587 28.12 -3.09 15.22
C THR A 587 29.64 -3.21 15.18
N ARG A 588 30.24 -3.78 16.23
CA ARG A 588 31.70 -3.99 16.34
C ARG A 588 32.20 -4.98 15.28
N GLN A 589 31.48 -6.08 15.06
CA GLN A 589 31.80 -7.07 14.03
C GLN A 589 31.70 -6.47 12.61
N ARG A 590 30.60 -5.77 12.31
CA ARG A 590 30.29 -5.26 10.98
C ARG A 590 31.19 -4.09 10.56
N ARG A 591 31.49 -3.17 11.49
CA ARG A 591 32.49 -2.10 11.29
C ARG A 591 33.89 -2.68 11.00
N GLY A 592 34.27 -3.77 11.69
CA GLY A 592 35.52 -4.51 11.41
C GLY A 592 35.53 -5.22 10.05
N ALA A 593 34.41 -5.81 9.64
CA ALA A 593 34.28 -6.48 8.35
C ALA A 593 34.39 -5.50 7.17
N LEU A 594 33.70 -4.36 7.22
CA LEU A 594 33.77 -3.30 6.20
C LEU A 594 35.19 -2.73 6.06
N GLY A 595 35.84 -2.41 7.19
CA GLY A 595 37.23 -1.94 7.20
C GLY A 595 38.25 -2.97 6.67
N THR A 596 37.97 -4.26 6.83
CA THR A 596 38.79 -5.35 6.26
C THR A 596 38.54 -5.53 4.76
N ALA A 597 37.30 -5.32 4.30
CA ALA A 597 36.93 -5.41 2.88
C ALA A 597 37.26 -4.16 2.06
N GLY A 598 37.51 -3.01 2.71
CA GLY A 598 37.84 -1.75 2.06
C GLY A 598 36.64 -0.96 1.53
N HIS A 599 35.48 -1.08 2.19
CA HIS A 599 34.23 -0.40 1.80
C HIS A 599 33.77 0.61 2.85
N ASP A 600 33.31 1.79 2.40
CA ASP A 600 32.85 2.89 3.28
C ASP A 600 31.41 2.69 3.81
N SER A 601 30.60 1.84 3.15
CA SER A 601 29.27 1.45 3.62
C SER A 601 28.79 0.12 3.02
N VAL A 602 27.81 -0.52 3.69
CA VAL A 602 27.12 -1.72 3.19
C VAL A 602 26.48 -1.47 1.82
N LEU A 603 25.80 -0.34 1.64
CA LEU A 603 25.12 0.00 0.38
C LEU A 603 26.09 -0.01 -0.82
N THR A 604 27.31 0.52 -0.67
CA THR A 604 28.30 0.53 -1.76
C THR A 604 28.81 -0.85 -2.17
N GLY A 605 28.80 -1.84 -1.28
CA GLY A 605 29.20 -3.21 -1.60
C GLY A 605 28.06 -4.13 -2.07
N ARG A 606 26.81 -3.64 -2.14
CA ARG A 606 25.69 -4.38 -2.75
C ARG A 606 25.77 -4.46 -4.27
N THR A 607 26.65 -3.68 -4.92
CA THR A 607 26.82 -3.64 -6.37
C THR A 607 28.24 -4.01 -6.82
N GLY A 608 28.37 -4.35 -8.10
CA GLY A 608 29.66 -4.67 -8.72
C GLY A 608 30.34 -5.94 -8.17
N PRO A 609 31.67 -6.05 -8.29
CA PRO A 609 32.42 -7.25 -7.88
C PRO A 609 32.31 -7.63 -6.39
N ALA A 610 31.84 -6.70 -5.54
CA ALA A 610 31.73 -6.89 -4.10
C ALA A 610 30.48 -7.65 -3.65
N GLN A 611 29.50 -7.89 -4.55
CA GLN A 611 28.22 -8.58 -4.27
C GLN A 611 28.31 -9.89 -3.44
N HIS A 612 29.48 -10.53 -3.43
CA HIS A 612 29.75 -11.77 -2.72
C HIS A 612 29.99 -11.60 -1.20
N THR A 613 30.14 -10.37 -0.67
CA THR A 613 30.34 -10.12 0.77
C THR A 613 29.08 -10.32 1.62
N ARG A 614 27.89 -10.29 1.01
CA ARG A 614 26.59 -10.69 1.59
C ARG A 614 26.26 -10.08 2.97
N TRP A 615 26.42 -8.76 3.13
CA TRP A 615 25.96 -8.08 4.34
C TRP A 615 24.43 -7.95 4.38
N ALA A 616 23.80 -8.64 5.32
CA ALA A 616 22.36 -8.59 5.56
C ALA A 616 21.97 -7.26 6.25
N PRO A 617 20.97 -6.51 5.78
CA PRO A 617 20.40 -5.39 6.54
C PRO A 617 19.75 -5.90 7.83
N HIS A 618 19.72 -5.07 8.87
CA HIS A 618 19.09 -5.43 10.14
C HIS A 618 18.34 -4.22 10.73
N LEU A 619 17.00 -4.34 10.82
CA LEU A 619 16.15 -3.39 11.52
C LEU A 619 15.99 -3.78 12.98
N VAL A 620 15.95 -2.78 13.85
CA VAL A 620 15.43 -2.89 15.21
C VAL A 620 14.08 -2.18 15.26
N LEU A 621 13.05 -2.90 15.68
CA LEU A 621 11.74 -2.35 16.09
C LEU A 621 11.66 -2.47 17.62
N LEU A 622 11.56 -1.34 18.32
CA LEU A 622 11.50 -1.30 19.77
C LEU A 622 10.21 -0.61 20.22
N ALA A 623 9.29 -1.37 20.81
CA ALA A 623 8.01 -0.84 21.30
C ALA A 623 8.09 -0.27 22.72
N ALA A 624 8.88 -0.94 23.58
CA ALA A 624 9.10 -0.54 24.96
C ALA A 624 9.93 0.74 25.04
N GLU A 625 9.51 1.70 25.86
CA GLU A 625 10.22 2.96 26.03
C GLU A 625 11.59 2.74 26.71
N PRO A 626 12.72 3.16 26.09
CA PRO A 626 14.04 3.02 26.68
C PRO A 626 14.26 4.02 27.83
N THR A 627 14.99 3.63 28.87
CA THR A 627 15.42 4.60 29.89
C THR A 627 16.39 5.63 29.29
N ALA A 628 16.55 6.80 29.90
CA ALA A 628 17.41 7.87 29.36
C ALA A 628 18.88 7.46 29.11
N GLU A 629 19.44 6.53 29.92
CA GLU A 629 20.77 5.96 29.70
C GLU A 629 20.80 5.03 28.46
N GLU A 630 19.78 4.18 28.32
CA GLU A 630 19.64 3.28 27.17
C GLU A 630 19.36 4.06 25.88
N ALA A 631 18.51 5.07 25.91
CA ALA A 631 18.23 5.97 24.80
C ALA A 631 19.51 6.68 24.31
N THR A 632 20.37 7.13 25.25
CA THR A 632 21.67 7.71 24.92
C THR A 632 22.59 6.69 24.22
N ARG A 633 22.63 5.44 24.70
CA ARG A 633 23.42 4.36 24.05
C ARG A 633 22.86 3.93 22.69
N LEU A 634 21.53 3.94 22.53
CA LEU A 634 20.86 3.72 21.25
C LEU A 634 21.20 4.83 20.25
N ALA A 635 21.29 6.09 20.68
CA ALA A 635 21.74 7.22 19.86
C ALA A 635 23.19 7.03 19.37
N GLU A 636 24.10 6.60 20.25
CA GLU A 636 25.50 6.30 19.91
C GLU A 636 25.64 5.16 18.88
N LEU A 637 24.78 4.14 18.95
CA LEU A 637 24.70 3.07 17.95
C LEU A 637 24.09 3.56 16.62
N ALA A 638 23.03 4.36 16.68
CA ALA A 638 22.29 4.86 15.53
C ALA A 638 23.11 5.85 14.67
N ALA A 639 24.04 6.59 15.27
CA ALA A 639 24.84 7.61 14.57
C ALA A 639 25.66 7.09 13.37
N ASP A 640 26.06 5.81 13.38
CA ASP A 640 26.81 5.16 12.29
C ASP A 640 25.93 4.19 11.47
N ALA A 641 24.65 4.04 11.81
CA ALA A 641 23.80 2.92 11.41
C ALA A 641 23.62 2.73 9.89
N PRO A 642 23.34 3.77 9.06
CA PRO A 642 23.18 3.59 7.62
C PRO A 642 24.46 3.13 6.91
N ARG A 643 25.64 3.49 7.42
CA ARG A 643 26.92 2.98 6.88
C ARG A 643 27.04 1.48 7.08
N LEU A 644 26.52 1.01 8.22
CA LEU A 644 26.54 -0.39 8.63
C LEU A 644 25.29 -1.16 8.14
N GLY A 645 24.33 -0.54 7.47
CA GLY A 645 23.07 -1.20 7.08
C GLY A 645 22.24 -1.65 8.29
N PHE A 646 22.18 -0.80 9.31
CA PHE A 646 21.26 -0.90 10.44
C PHE A 646 20.22 0.20 10.36
N GLY A 647 19.02 -0.06 10.86
CA GLY A 647 17.98 0.94 11.10
C GLY A 647 17.37 0.77 12.49
N TYR A 648 16.89 1.86 13.08
CA TYR A 648 16.27 1.88 14.41
C TYR A 648 14.94 2.63 14.34
N PHE A 649 13.84 1.93 14.58
CA PHE A 649 12.49 2.51 14.68
C PHE A 649 11.97 2.24 16.10
N ILE A 650 11.75 3.30 16.88
CA ILE A 650 11.65 3.23 18.35
C ILE A 650 10.42 3.98 18.84
N GLY A 651 9.61 3.30 19.65
CA GLY A 651 8.46 3.86 20.33
C GLY A 651 8.84 4.70 21.56
N THR A 652 8.10 5.78 21.78
CA THR A 652 8.11 6.58 23.02
C THR A 652 6.68 6.95 23.39
N GLU A 653 6.41 7.21 24.67
CA GLU A 653 5.10 7.68 25.11
C GLU A 653 4.90 9.18 24.83
N SER A 654 5.93 10.02 25.00
CA SER A 654 5.82 11.49 24.80
C SER A 654 7.15 12.25 24.66
N GLY A 655 8.29 11.59 24.44
CA GLY A 655 9.62 12.22 24.57
C GLY A 655 10.39 12.48 23.26
N GLU A 656 11.10 13.61 23.18
CA GLU A 656 12.21 13.80 22.23
C GLU A 656 13.26 12.70 22.51
N LEU A 657 13.49 11.79 21.55
CA LEU A 657 14.52 10.76 21.69
C LEU A 657 15.89 11.31 21.25
N PRO A 658 16.96 11.20 22.07
CA PRO A 658 18.28 11.68 21.67
C PRO A 658 18.74 10.95 20.39
N GLY A 659 19.16 11.70 19.38
CA GLY A 659 19.55 11.12 18.10
C GLY A 659 18.39 10.69 17.19
N ALA A 660 17.14 11.08 17.49
CA ALA A 660 16.07 11.07 16.51
C ALA A 660 16.44 11.94 15.29
N ALA A 661 16.33 11.35 14.10
CA ALA A 661 16.54 12.02 12.82
C ALA A 661 15.20 12.38 12.16
N TRP A 662 14.19 11.54 12.37
CA TRP A 662 12.79 11.81 12.05
C TRP A 662 11.91 11.46 13.25
N GLU A 663 10.95 12.32 13.53
CA GLU A 663 9.96 12.14 14.58
C GLU A 663 8.58 11.97 13.92
N MET A 664 7.84 10.97 14.39
CA MET A 664 6.51 10.61 13.89
C MET A 664 5.56 10.40 15.06
N GLU A 665 4.28 10.64 14.82
CA GLU A 665 3.19 10.42 15.79
C GLU A 665 2.10 9.59 15.12
N ILE A 666 1.63 8.52 15.78
CA ILE A 666 0.43 7.80 15.37
C ILE A 666 -0.74 8.24 16.25
N THR A 667 -1.76 8.86 15.65
CA THR A 667 -2.96 9.30 16.37
C THR A 667 -3.95 8.14 16.55
N PRO A 668 -4.85 8.18 17.57
CA PRO A 668 -5.85 7.13 17.78
C PRO A 668 -6.79 6.91 16.59
N GLU A 669 -7.01 7.94 15.77
CA GLU A 669 -7.79 7.87 14.53
C GLU A 669 -7.08 7.09 13.42
N GLY A 670 -5.80 6.73 13.60
CA GLY A 670 -4.99 6.02 12.61
C GLY A 670 -4.25 6.93 11.63
N ARG A 671 -4.02 8.20 11.97
CA ARG A 671 -3.24 9.13 11.13
C ARG A 671 -1.77 9.09 11.58
N LEU A 672 -0.85 8.85 10.64
CA LEU A 672 0.59 8.97 10.88
C LEU A 672 1.05 10.38 10.50
N LEU A 673 1.42 11.17 11.50
CA LEU A 673 2.02 12.49 11.33
C LEU A 673 3.54 12.36 11.23
N ALA A 674 4.17 13.03 10.28
CA ALA A 674 5.62 13.17 10.20
C ALA A 674 5.99 14.65 9.95
N PRO A 675 5.99 15.50 10.99
CA PRO A 675 6.05 16.96 10.85
C PRO A 675 7.28 17.48 10.10
N LEU A 676 8.45 16.86 10.31
CA LEU A 676 9.71 17.21 9.63
C LEU A 676 9.70 16.88 8.12
N LEU A 677 8.80 16.01 7.68
CA LEU A 677 8.58 15.68 6.25
C LEU A 677 7.43 16.49 5.64
N GLY A 678 6.64 17.19 6.47
CA GLY A 678 5.41 17.86 6.05
C GLY A 678 4.31 16.89 5.62
N LEU A 679 4.29 15.68 6.19
CA LEU A 679 3.38 14.59 5.80
C LEU A 679 2.38 14.24 6.91
N GLU A 680 1.17 13.92 6.47
CA GLU A 680 0.10 13.31 7.24
C GLU A 680 -0.47 12.18 6.36
N LEU A 681 -0.51 10.96 6.87
CA LEU A 681 -0.89 9.75 6.12
C LEU A 681 -2.00 8.98 6.84
N ASP A 682 -2.82 8.25 6.10
CA ASP A 682 -3.59 7.14 6.64
C ASP A 682 -2.63 5.97 6.91
N ALA A 683 -2.47 5.57 8.18
CA ALA A 683 -1.40 4.70 8.62
C ALA A 683 -1.65 3.22 8.32
N GLN A 684 -0.63 2.52 7.80
CA GLN A 684 -0.71 1.07 7.63
C GLN A 684 -0.47 0.36 8.96
N ARG A 685 -1.56 -0.03 9.64
CA ARG A 685 -1.57 -0.80 10.89
C ARG A 685 -1.90 -2.28 10.64
N VAL A 686 -1.55 -3.12 11.61
CA VAL A 686 -2.09 -4.48 11.78
C VAL A 686 -2.50 -4.61 13.23
N GLU A 687 -3.80 -4.64 13.49
CA GLU A 687 -4.34 -4.58 14.85
C GLU A 687 -4.03 -5.84 15.66
N ALA A 688 -3.99 -5.73 16.99
CA ALA A 688 -3.64 -6.83 17.88
C ALA A 688 -4.61 -8.05 17.78
N ALA A 689 -5.76 -7.92 17.12
CA ALA A 689 -6.65 -9.02 16.75
C ALA A 689 -6.28 -9.65 15.39
N GLU A 690 -5.95 -8.83 14.40
CA GLU A 690 -5.50 -9.23 13.08
C GLU A 690 -4.16 -9.96 13.15
N GLN A 691 -3.22 -9.45 13.97
CA GLN A 691 -1.94 -10.10 14.27
C GLN A 691 -2.12 -11.54 14.76
N ARG A 692 -3.02 -11.79 15.73
CA ARG A 692 -3.23 -13.13 16.27
C ARG A 692 -3.84 -14.09 15.24
N ALA A 693 -4.75 -13.60 14.41
CA ALA A 693 -5.32 -14.37 13.30
C ALA A 693 -4.30 -14.64 12.17
N LEU A 694 -3.37 -13.70 11.91
CA LEU A 694 -2.23 -13.92 11.00
C LEU A 694 -1.25 -14.97 11.55
N VAL A 695 -0.92 -14.91 12.84
CA VAL A 695 -0.07 -15.91 13.51
C VAL A 695 -0.70 -17.30 13.44
N ASP A 696 -2.00 -17.41 13.72
CA ASP A 696 -2.75 -18.67 13.61
C ASP A 696 -2.66 -19.23 12.17
N LEU A 697 -3.05 -18.45 11.15
CA LEU A 697 -2.96 -18.84 9.73
C LEU A 697 -1.59 -19.41 9.33
N PHE A 698 -0.50 -18.80 9.80
CA PHE A 698 0.86 -19.26 9.51
C PHE A 698 1.26 -20.48 10.35
N THR A 699 0.71 -20.64 11.55
CA THR A 699 1.00 -21.75 12.47
C THR A 699 0.25 -23.03 12.06
N THR A 700 -1.04 -22.96 11.73
CA THR A 700 -1.77 -24.13 11.19
C THR A 700 -1.21 -24.58 9.83
N ALA A 701 -0.64 -23.65 9.05
CA ALA A 701 -0.02 -23.96 7.77
C ALA A 701 1.40 -24.57 7.88
N ASP A 702 1.98 -24.68 9.08
CA ASP A 702 3.38 -25.10 9.26
C ASP A 702 3.59 -26.61 9.02
N PRO A 703 4.59 -27.02 8.21
CA PRO A 703 4.91 -28.44 8.00
C PRO A 703 5.22 -29.24 9.26
N ASP A 704 5.77 -28.62 10.31
CA ASP A 704 6.15 -29.32 11.55
C ASP A 704 5.01 -29.34 12.60
N HIS A 705 3.89 -28.65 12.33
CA HIS A 705 2.69 -28.71 13.18
C HIS A 705 2.03 -30.09 13.11
N GLU A 706 2.00 -30.83 14.22
CA GLU A 706 1.23 -32.08 14.30
C GLU A 706 -0.27 -31.75 14.28
N PRO A 707 -1.05 -32.20 13.26
CA PRO A 707 -2.50 -32.00 13.25
C PRO A 707 -3.13 -32.78 14.41
N GLU A 708 -4.21 -32.24 14.99
CA GLU A 708 -4.86 -32.87 16.15
C GLU A 708 -5.19 -34.37 15.92
N PRO A 709 -5.09 -35.22 16.98
CA PRO A 709 -5.11 -36.67 16.87
C PRO A 709 -6.50 -37.22 16.51
N GLY A 710 -6.82 -37.14 15.22
CA GLY A 710 -8.10 -37.50 14.64
C GLY A 710 -8.29 -36.72 13.35
N ALA A 711 -7.57 -37.11 12.30
CA ALA A 711 -7.61 -36.42 11.01
C ALA A 711 -9.05 -36.21 10.56
N ALA A 712 -9.48 -34.94 10.51
CA ALA A 712 -10.81 -34.58 10.06
C ALA A 712 -11.07 -35.17 8.66
N PRO A 713 -12.28 -35.66 8.37
CA PRO A 713 -12.64 -35.96 6.99
C PRO A 713 -12.46 -34.68 6.15
N PRO A 714 -12.13 -34.79 4.85
CA PRO A 714 -12.07 -33.61 4.00
C PRO A 714 -13.43 -32.88 4.08
N PRO A 715 -13.43 -31.53 4.06
CA PRO A 715 -14.57 -30.72 4.51
C PRO A 715 -15.86 -30.97 3.73
N PHE A 716 -15.73 -31.52 2.51
CA PHE A 716 -16.82 -32.02 1.71
C PHE A 716 -16.50 -33.43 1.19
N LEU A 717 -17.44 -34.36 1.41
CA LEU A 717 -17.46 -35.70 0.82
C LEU A 717 -18.76 -35.88 0.04
N VAL A 718 -18.63 -36.36 -1.20
CA VAL A 718 -19.77 -36.71 -2.08
C VAL A 718 -20.24 -38.12 -1.76
N ASP A 719 -21.55 -38.35 -1.71
CA ASP A 719 -22.10 -39.71 -1.75
C ASP A 719 -21.93 -40.28 -3.16
N VAL A 720 -20.91 -41.13 -3.34
CA VAL A 720 -20.58 -41.75 -4.64
C VAL A 720 -21.39 -43.04 -4.91
N THR A 721 -22.49 -43.27 -4.19
CA THR A 721 -23.45 -44.33 -4.53
C THR A 721 -24.44 -43.87 -5.61
N GLU A 722 -25.17 -44.80 -6.23
CA GLU A 722 -26.19 -44.44 -7.24
C GLU A 722 -27.36 -43.59 -6.70
N GLN A 723 -27.47 -43.44 -5.37
CA GLN A 723 -28.46 -42.58 -4.71
C GLN A 723 -27.99 -41.12 -4.60
N GLY A 724 -26.67 -40.88 -4.56
CA GLY A 724 -26.07 -39.55 -4.41
C GLY A 724 -25.82 -38.80 -5.72
N ARG A 725 -26.68 -38.94 -6.74
CA ARG A 725 -26.50 -38.22 -8.01
C ARG A 725 -26.63 -36.70 -7.80
N PRO A 726 -25.62 -35.88 -8.14
CA PRO A 726 -25.71 -34.44 -8.02
C PRO A 726 -26.72 -33.85 -9.02
N ALA A 727 -27.41 -32.79 -8.62
CA ALA A 727 -28.36 -32.07 -9.47
C ALA A 727 -27.64 -31.10 -10.44
N VAL A 728 -26.47 -30.59 -10.03
CA VAL A 728 -25.56 -29.80 -10.88
C VAL A 728 -24.16 -30.40 -10.78
N TYR A 729 -23.56 -30.74 -11.90
CA TYR A 729 -22.23 -31.37 -11.97
C TYR A 729 -21.29 -30.63 -12.91
N ALA A 730 -20.22 -30.05 -12.37
CA ALA A 730 -19.23 -29.28 -13.11
C ALA A 730 -17.92 -30.08 -13.26
N ARG A 731 -17.44 -30.25 -14.49
CA ARG A 731 -16.24 -31.02 -14.78
C ARG A 731 -15.07 -30.07 -14.96
N MET A 732 -14.19 -29.97 -13.97
CA MET A 732 -13.09 -29.01 -13.87
C MET A 732 -11.70 -29.65 -14.04
N VAL A 733 -11.54 -30.96 -13.80
CA VAL A 733 -10.26 -31.68 -14.01
C VAL A 733 -10.09 -32.01 -15.50
N GLY A 734 -9.80 -30.98 -16.28
CA GLY A 734 -9.75 -30.98 -17.75
C GLY A 734 -10.47 -29.76 -18.32
N PRO A 735 -11.04 -29.84 -19.54
CA PRO A 735 -11.90 -28.80 -20.10
C PRO A 735 -13.14 -28.53 -19.22
N TYR A 736 -13.66 -27.31 -19.20
CA TYR A 736 -14.87 -26.99 -18.42
C TYR A 736 -16.14 -27.50 -19.11
N GLU A 737 -16.88 -28.37 -18.43
CA GLU A 737 -18.22 -28.83 -18.85
C GLU A 737 -19.18 -28.72 -17.67
N ILE A 738 -20.46 -28.39 -17.91
CA ILE A 738 -21.52 -28.46 -16.88
C ILE A 738 -22.65 -29.40 -17.32
N ILE A 739 -23.22 -30.12 -16.37
CA ILE A 739 -24.25 -31.14 -16.56
C ILE A 739 -25.33 -30.95 -15.48
N GLY A 740 -26.61 -31.15 -15.84
CA GLY A 740 -27.76 -31.07 -14.93
C GLY A 740 -28.56 -29.76 -15.06
N ILE A 741 -27.91 -28.68 -15.51
CA ILE A 741 -28.52 -27.43 -15.96
C ILE A 741 -27.95 -27.03 -17.33
N ASP A 742 -28.71 -26.25 -18.09
CA ASP A 742 -28.23 -25.68 -19.35
C ASP A 742 -27.11 -24.65 -19.10
N ALA A 743 -26.20 -24.51 -20.07
CA ALA A 743 -25.15 -23.50 -20.00
C ALA A 743 -25.75 -22.07 -20.07
N PRO A 744 -25.22 -21.10 -19.31
CA PRO A 744 -25.80 -19.77 -19.24
C PRO A 744 -25.52 -19.00 -20.54
N ASP A 745 -26.56 -18.41 -21.12
CA ASP A 745 -26.51 -17.76 -22.43
C ASP A 745 -25.75 -16.41 -22.44
N GLY A 746 -25.16 -16.11 -23.60
CA GLY A 746 -24.62 -14.77 -23.90
C GLY A 746 -23.26 -14.43 -23.30
N SER A 747 -22.87 -13.15 -23.41
CA SER A 747 -21.48 -12.70 -23.18
C SER A 747 -21.00 -12.75 -21.73
N ARG A 748 -21.87 -13.06 -20.76
CA ARG A 748 -21.50 -13.25 -19.34
C ARG A 748 -21.34 -14.71 -18.93
N SER A 749 -21.52 -15.66 -19.86
CA SER A 749 -21.41 -17.10 -19.62
C SER A 749 -20.10 -17.50 -18.92
N LEU A 750 -18.96 -17.05 -19.47
CA LEU A 750 -17.61 -17.32 -18.94
C LEU A 750 -17.42 -16.77 -17.51
N LEU A 751 -18.03 -15.63 -17.19
CA LEU A 751 -17.96 -15.00 -15.86
C LEU A 751 -18.73 -15.80 -14.81
N LEU A 752 -19.87 -16.41 -15.19
CA LEU A 752 -20.64 -17.32 -14.33
C LEU A 752 -19.94 -18.67 -14.14
N HIS A 753 -19.33 -19.22 -15.20
CA HIS A 753 -18.52 -20.44 -15.11
C HIS A 753 -17.30 -20.27 -14.18
N GLU A 754 -16.65 -19.10 -14.23
CA GLU A 754 -15.52 -18.79 -13.35
C GLU A 754 -15.96 -18.56 -11.89
N ALA A 755 -17.07 -17.84 -11.68
CA ALA A 755 -17.64 -17.67 -10.34
C ALA A 755 -18.01 -19.01 -9.69
N LEU A 756 -18.66 -19.91 -10.45
CA LEU A 756 -18.98 -21.26 -9.99
C LEU A 756 -17.73 -22.10 -9.76
N ALA A 757 -16.69 -21.98 -10.61
CA ALA A 757 -15.43 -22.68 -10.42
C ALA A 757 -14.71 -22.26 -9.12
N GLN A 758 -14.74 -20.98 -8.75
CA GLN A 758 -14.18 -20.52 -7.48
C GLN A 758 -14.98 -21.09 -6.29
N LEU A 759 -16.31 -20.99 -6.32
CA LEU A 759 -17.18 -21.55 -5.27
C LEU A 759 -17.09 -23.08 -5.10
N LEU A 760 -16.75 -23.81 -6.17
CA LEU A 760 -16.53 -25.27 -6.13
C LEU A 760 -15.17 -25.65 -5.52
N LEU A 761 -14.17 -24.77 -5.60
CA LEU A 761 -12.86 -24.98 -4.98
C LEU A 761 -12.91 -24.68 -3.47
N HIS A 762 -13.69 -23.68 -3.07
CA HIS A 762 -13.86 -23.20 -1.69
C HIS A 762 -15.19 -23.66 -1.10
N ARG A 763 -15.23 -24.91 -0.64
CA ARG A 763 -16.42 -25.52 -0.02
C ARG A 763 -16.79 -24.93 1.35
N GLU A 764 -15.85 -24.22 1.94
CA GLU A 764 -15.97 -23.36 3.13
C GLU A 764 -16.71 -22.04 2.90
N GLY A 765 -17.03 -21.69 1.64
CA GLY A 765 -17.77 -20.48 1.28
C GLY A 765 -16.89 -19.26 1.03
N VAL A 766 -17.17 -18.55 -0.06
CA VAL A 766 -16.37 -17.41 -0.54
C VAL A 766 -17.06 -16.10 -0.18
N HIS A 767 -16.40 -15.19 0.56
CA HIS A 767 -16.98 -13.87 0.82
C HIS A 767 -17.23 -13.09 -0.48
N VAL A 768 -18.35 -12.36 -0.55
CA VAL A 768 -18.77 -11.70 -1.79
C VAL A 768 -17.74 -10.69 -2.35
N ARG A 769 -16.92 -10.08 -1.49
CA ARG A 769 -15.79 -9.22 -1.90
C ARG A 769 -14.58 -10.02 -2.43
N VAL A 770 -14.33 -11.24 -1.95
CA VAL A 770 -13.28 -12.15 -2.48
C VAL A 770 -13.66 -12.62 -3.89
N LEU A 771 -14.93 -13.00 -4.09
CA LEU A 771 -15.45 -13.32 -5.42
C LEU A 771 -15.34 -12.10 -6.37
N ALA A 772 -15.66 -10.90 -5.89
CA ALA A 772 -15.55 -9.68 -6.68
C ALA A 772 -14.10 -9.36 -7.11
N SER A 773 -13.14 -9.37 -6.18
CA SER A 773 -11.72 -9.09 -6.46
C SER A 773 -11.10 -10.13 -7.40
N ALA A 774 -11.41 -11.42 -7.22
CA ALA A 774 -10.94 -12.48 -8.10
C ALA A 774 -11.44 -12.35 -9.55
N LEU A 775 -12.72 -11.99 -9.74
CA LEU A 775 -13.34 -11.87 -11.08
C LEU A 775 -13.07 -10.52 -11.76
N TRP A 776 -12.78 -9.48 -10.98
CA TRP A 776 -12.44 -8.13 -11.41
C TRP A 776 -11.26 -7.54 -10.59
N PRO A 777 -10.00 -7.92 -10.88
CA PRO A 777 -8.83 -7.42 -10.14
C PRO A 777 -8.56 -5.91 -10.21
N ARG A 778 -9.33 -5.16 -11.01
CA ARG A 778 -9.29 -3.69 -11.09
C ARG A 778 -10.48 -3.01 -10.39
N GLY A 779 -11.17 -3.74 -9.52
CA GLY A 779 -12.38 -3.30 -8.86
C GLY A 779 -13.65 -3.42 -9.71
N VAL A 780 -14.79 -3.34 -9.04
CA VAL A 780 -16.15 -3.41 -9.60
C VAL A 780 -17.11 -2.67 -8.66
N THR A 781 -18.19 -2.08 -9.18
CA THR A 781 -19.23 -1.47 -8.33
C THR A 781 -20.12 -2.54 -7.69
N GLU A 782 -20.70 -2.21 -6.53
CA GLU A 782 -21.58 -3.13 -5.79
C GLU A 782 -22.76 -3.61 -6.63
N ASP A 783 -23.44 -2.72 -7.36
CA ASP A 783 -24.54 -3.08 -8.27
C ASP A 783 -24.15 -4.16 -9.30
N VAL A 784 -22.90 -4.13 -9.78
CA VAL A 784 -22.41 -5.05 -10.83
C VAL A 784 -21.94 -6.37 -10.23
N ARG A 785 -21.39 -6.35 -9.01
CA ARG A 785 -21.12 -7.53 -8.18
C ARG A 785 -22.42 -8.26 -7.85
N ASP A 786 -23.40 -7.55 -7.30
CA ASP A 786 -24.62 -8.15 -6.77
C ASP A 786 -25.53 -8.64 -7.91
N ALA A 787 -25.61 -7.90 -9.02
CA ALA A 787 -26.24 -8.39 -10.24
C ALA A 787 -25.47 -9.57 -10.92
N LEU A 788 -24.24 -9.90 -10.52
CA LEU A 788 -23.64 -11.20 -10.88
C LEU A 788 -24.10 -12.30 -9.92
N VAL A 789 -24.10 -12.04 -8.61
CA VAL A 789 -24.56 -13.00 -7.60
C VAL A 789 -26.01 -13.41 -7.84
N ASP A 790 -26.90 -12.47 -8.17
CA ASP A 790 -28.30 -12.79 -8.48
C ASP A 790 -28.43 -13.64 -9.74
N ARG A 791 -27.67 -13.35 -10.81
CA ARG A 791 -27.64 -14.22 -12.00
C ARG A 791 -27.09 -15.62 -11.70
N LEU A 792 -26.16 -15.73 -10.75
CA LEU A 792 -25.59 -17.00 -10.30
C LEU A 792 -26.61 -17.80 -9.46
N ARG A 793 -27.42 -17.12 -8.62
CA ARG A 793 -28.59 -17.68 -7.93
C ARG A 793 -29.65 -18.16 -8.92
N ASP A 794 -30.04 -17.32 -9.88
CA ASP A 794 -31.04 -17.63 -10.93
C ASP A 794 -30.64 -18.83 -11.78
N TRP A 795 -29.38 -18.88 -12.24
CA TRP A 795 -28.87 -19.94 -13.11
C TRP A 795 -28.70 -21.28 -12.39
N LEU A 796 -28.23 -21.28 -11.14
CA LEU A 796 -28.15 -22.50 -10.33
C LEU A 796 -29.54 -22.97 -9.84
N GLY A 797 -30.45 -22.05 -9.58
CA GLY A 797 -31.83 -22.30 -9.16
C GLY A 797 -31.97 -22.97 -7.79
N THR A 798 -33.02 -23.76 -7.62
CA THR A 798 -33.32 -24.53 -6.41
C THR A 798 -33.24 -26.04 -6.66
N ASP A 799 -33.05 -26.81 -5.60
CA ASP A 799 -33.30 -28.25 -5.60
C ASP A 799 -34.80 -28.60 -5.60
N GLU A 800 -35.11 -29.90 -5.73
CA GLU A 800 -36.50 -30.40 -5.81
C GLU A 800 -37.34 -30.04 -4.58
N ASP A 801 -36.72 -29.96 -3.40
CA ASP A 801 -37.32 -29.50 -2.14
C ASP A 801 -37.50 -27.96 -2.05
N GLY A 802 -37.16 -27.21 -3.11
CA GLY A 802 -37.24 -25.75 -3.17
C GLY A 802 -36.12 -24.99 -2.46
N THR A 803 -35.11 -25.69 -1.93
CA THR A 803 -33.93 -25.07 -1.29
C THR A 803 -33.04 -24.40 -2.34
N PRO A 804 -32.62 -23.13 -2.19
CA PRO A 804 -31.68 -22.47 -3.11
C PRO A 804 -30.32 -23.18 -3.17
N ARG A 805 -29.77 -23.35 -4.38
CA ARG A 805 -28.45 -23.98 -4.58
C ARG A 805 -27.27 -23.07 -4.26
N LEU A 806 -27.52 -21.77 -4.13
CA LEU A 806 -26.55 -20.76 -3.70
C LEU A 806 -27.19 -19.90 -2.60
N THR A 807 -26.62 -19.94 -1.41
CA THR A 807 -27.04 -19.13 -0.26
C THR A 807 -25.96 -18.12 0.12
N THR A 808 -26.28 -17.22 1.04
CA THR A 808 -25.37 -16.26 1.65
C THR A 808 -25.60 -16.29 3.15
N ASP A 809 -24.54 -16.34 3.94
CA ASP A 809 -24.63 -16.35 5.40
C ASP A 809 -24.57 -14.92 6.00
N GLU A 810 -24.63 -14.84 7.33
CA GLU A 810 -24.56 -13.58 8.09
C GLU A 810 -23.20 -12.87 7.94
N ALA A 811 -22.15 -13.62 7.55
CA ALA A 811 -20.80 -13.09 7.30
C ALA A 811 -20.59 -12.63 5.84
N GLY A 812 -21.58 -12.77 4.96
CA GLY A 812 -21.46 -12.41 3.54
C GLY A 812 -20.77 -13.46 2.67
N ARG A 813 -20.59 -14.69 3.17
CA ARG A 813 -19.98 -15.82 2.45
C ARG A 813 -21.02 -16.57 1.62
N LEU A 814 -20.72 -16.71 0.34
CA LEU A 814 -21.49 -17.43 -0.65
C LEU A 814 -21.25 -18.94 -0.54
N HIS A 815 -22.32 -19.70 -0.33
CA HIS A 815 -22.27 -21.14 -0.05
C HIS A 815 -23.05 -21.95 -1.10
N LEU A 816 -22.44 -23.00 -1.64
CA LEU A 816 -23.09 -23.95 -2.54
C LEU A 816 -23.81 -25.06 -1.77
N ALA A 817 -25.01 -25.41 -2.23
CA ALA A 817 -25.70 -26.61 -1.76
C ALA A 817 -24.93 -27.90 -2.14
N LYS A 818 -25.11 -28.95 -1.33
CA LYS A 818 -24.43 -30.25 -1.52
C LYS A 818 -24.79 -30.98 -2.82
N SER A 819 -25.87 -30.54 -3.47
CA SER A 819 -26.35 -30.97 -4.79
C SER A 819 -25.51 -30.43 -5.97
N VAL A 820 -24.68 -29.40 -5.72
CA VAL A 820 -23.76 -28.80 -6.68
C VAL A 820 -22.36 -29.37 -6.45
N VAL A 821 -21.87 -30.19 -7.38
CA VAL A 821 -20.68 -31.04 -7.21
C VAL A 821 -19.72 -30.88 -8.40
N SER A 822 -18.41 -31.00 -8.17
CA SER A 822 -17.40 -31.06 -9.24
C SER A 822 -16.77 -32.45 -9.42
N ASP A 823 -16.13 -32.69 -10.57
CA ASP A 823 -15.29 -33.87 -10.76
C ASP A 823 -14.09 -33.93 -9.78
N LEU A 824 -13.61 -32.78 -9.30
CA LEU A 824 -12.60 -32.69 -8.24
C LEU A 824 -13.13 -33.17 -6.87
N ASP A 825 -14.35 -32.80 -6.48
CA ASP A 825 -14.95 -33.25 -5.22
C ASP A 825 -15.13 -34.77 -5.21
N VAL A 826 -15.58 -35.35 -6.33
CA VAL A 826 -15.74 -36.80 -6.49
C VAL A 826 -14.37 -37.49 -6.48
N LEU A 827 -13.34 -36.90 -7.11
CA LEU A 827 -11.97 -37.42 -7.11
C LEU A 827 -11.36 -37.42 -5.70
N ARG A 828 -11.51 -36.33 -4.92
CA ARG A 828 -11.14 -36.27 -3.49
C ARG A 828 -11.90 -37.33 -2.68
N SER A 829 -13.20 -37.47 -2.89
CA SER A 829 -14.06 -38.42 -2.17
C SER A 829 -13.69 -39.88 -2.46
N LEU A 830 -13.42 -40.22 -3.72
CA LEU A 830 -12.99 -41.56 -4.13
C LEU A 830 -11.58 -41.90 -3.62
N TYR A 831 -10.66 -40.92 -3.59
CA TYR A 831 -9.34 -41.12 -2.97
C TYR A 831 -9.48 -41.38 -1.47
N HIS A 832 -10.28 -40.59 -0.75
CA HIS A 832 -10.57 -40.80 0.67
C HIS A 832 -11.18 -42.19 0.93
N GLU A 833 -12.17 -42.62 0.15
CA GLU A 833 -12.75 -43.98 0.24
C GLU A 833 -11.69 -45.08 -0.04
N ALA A 834 -10.75 -44.85 -0.95
CA ALA A 834 -9.68 -45.79 -1.28
C ALA A 834 -8.59 -45.91 -0.19
N THR A 835 -8.27 -44.82 0.51
CA THR A 835 -7.17 -44.76 1.50
C THR A 835 -7.63 -44.90 2.95
N GLN A 836 -8.70 -44.20 3.35
CA GLN A 836 -9.17 -44.09 4.74
C GLN A 836 -10.56 -44.72 4.96
N GLY A 837 -11.42 -44.73 3.94
CA GLY A 837 -12.75 -45.34 3.98
C GLY A 837 -12.73 -46.88 3.84
N ARG A 838 -13.77 -47.46 3.23
CA ARG A 838 -13.90 -48.93 3.08
C ARG A 838 -12.77 -49.55 2.26
N GLY A 839 -12.16 -48.80 1.34
CA GLY A 839 -10.96 -49.20 0.62
C GLY A 839 -9.73 -49.38 1.51
N ALA A 840 -9.68 -48.79 2.72
CA ALA A 840 -8.62 -49.02 3.69
C ALA A 840 -8.41 -50.52 3.97
N THR A 841 -9.52 -51.27 4.09
CA THR A 841 -9.55 -52.70 4.42
C THR A 841 -9.97 -53.59 3.24
N ASP A 842 -10.90 -53.17 2.39
CA ASP A 842 -11.33 -53.93 1.21
C ASP A 842 -10.53 -53.53 -0.05
N ARG A 843 -9.62 -54.42 -0.45
CA ARG A 843 -8.80 -54.30 -1.66
C ARG A 843 -9.63 -54.19 -2.96
N ALA A 844 -10.82 -54.79 -3.03
CA ALA A 844 -11.71 -54.69 -4.21
C ALA A 844 -12.46 -53.36 -4.25
N VAL A 845 -12.79 -52.75 -3.10
CA VAL A 845 -13.28 -51.37 -3.03
C VAL A 845 -12.17 -50.40 -3.46
N ARG A 846 -10.98 -50.47 -2.85
CA ARG A 846 -9.82 -49.63 -3.20
C ARG A 846 -9.52 -49.66 -4.70
N GLY A 847 -9.48 -50.85 -5.28
CA GLY A 847 -9.20 -51.04 -6.71
C GLY A 847 -10.20 -50.38 -7.65
N ARG A 848 -11.50 -50.39 -7.31
CA ARG A 848 -12.53 -49.67 -8.07
C ARG A 848 -12.38 -48.17 -7.88
N ALA A 849 -12.40 -47.70 -6.63
CA ALA A 849 -12.34 -46.27 -6.31
C ALA A 849 -11.13 -45.55 -6.95
N LEU A 850 -9.94 -46.17 -6.98
CA LEU A 850 -8.77 -45.64 -7.69
C LEU A 850 -8.92 -45.63 -9.22
N THR A 851 -9.56 -46.65 -9.80
CA THR A 851 -9.86 -46.72 -11.25
C THR A 851 -10.85 -45.63 -11.63
N ASP A 852 -11.92 -45.48 -10.84
CA ASP A 852 -12.99 -44.52 -11.06
C ASP A 852 -12.47 -43.07 -10.89
N ALA A 853 -11.65 -42.81 -9.86
CA ALA A 853 -11.02 -41.52 -9.63
C ALA A 853 -10.09 -41.09 -10.77
N LEU A 854 -9.23 -42.00 -11.26
CA LEU A 854 -8.35 -41.70 -12.39
C LEU A 854 -9.11 -41.55 -13.71
N GLY A 855 -10.30 -42.15 -13.83
CA GLY A 855 -11.22 -41.96 -14.95
C GLY A 855 -11.82 -40.55 -15.04
N LEU A 856 -11.93 -39.83 -13.92
CA LEU A 856 -12.40 -38.44 -13.88
C LEU A 856 -11.37 -37.46 -14.45
N VAL A 857 -10.08 -37.74 -14.23
CA VAL A 857 -8.97 -36.91 -14.73
C VAL A 857 -9.00 -36.87 -16.26
N ARG A 858 -9.21 -35.68 -16.86
CA ARG A 858 -9.13 -35.47 -18.32
C ARG A 858 -7.90 -34.65 -18.74
N GLY A 859 -7.20 -34.01 -17.80
CA GLY A 859 -6.00 -33.21 -18.03
C GLY A 859 -5.69 -32.30 -16.83
N PRO A 860 -5.00 -31.16 -17.06
CA PRO A 860 -4.85 -30.10 -16.05
C PRO A 860 -6.20 -29.51 -15.58
N LEU A 861 -6.23 -28.89 -14.41
CA LEU A 861 -7.39 -28.15 -13.92
C LEU A 861 -7.74 -27.03 -14.93
N LEU A 862 -9.00 -26.97 -15.37
CA LEU A 862 -9.54 -25.92 -16.25
C LEU A 862 -8.63 -25.70 -17.47
N ALA A 863 -8.48 -26.75 -18.28
CA ALA A 863 -7.50 -26.84 -19.37
C ALA A 863 -7.78 -25.90 -20.56
N ASP A 864 -9.00 -25.36 -20.66
CA ASP A 864 -9.52 -24.49 -21.71
C ASP A 864 -9.77 -23.05 -21.23
N ARG A 865 -9.05 -22.63 -20.16
CA ARG A 865 -9.06 -21.26 -19.60
C ARG A 865 -8.90 -20.17 -20.69
N PRO A 866 -9.86 -19.22 -20.80
CA PRO A 866 -9.70 -18.03 -21.65
C PRO A 866 -8.54 -17.14 -21.18
N GLU A 867 -7.88 -16.47 -22.12
CA GLU A 867 -6.82 -15.50 -21.83
C GLU A 867 -7.36 -14.33 -20.96
N GLY A 868 -6.59 -13.94 -19.94
CA GLY A 868 -6.98 -12.87 -19.00
C GLY A 868 -8.09 -13.23 -18.01
N ARG A 869 -8.47 -14.51 -17.88
CA ARG A 869 -9.43 -15.02 -16.89
C ARG A 869 -8.77 -16.04 -15.96
N TYR A 870 -9.41 -16.36 -14.82
CA TYR A 870 -8.92 -17.30 -13.81
C TYR A 870 -7.55 -16.96 -13.18
N GLY A 871 -7.17 -15.67 -13.15
CA GLY A 871 -5.85 -15.23 -12.67
C GLY A 871 -5.58 -15.57 -11.19
N TRP A 872 -6.63 -15.60 -10.37
CA TRP A 872 -6.60 -15.99 -8.96
C TRP A 872 -6.05 -17.42 -8.72
N LEU A 873 -6.25 -18.36 -9.66
CA LEU A 873 -5.72 -19.73 -9.56
C LEU A 873 -4.20 -19.80 -9.38
N SER A 874 -3.44 -18.79 -9.83
CA SER A 874 -1.98 -18.76 -9.64
C SER A 874 -1.53 -18.59 -8.18
N HIS A 875 -2.46 -18.18 -7.30
CA HIS A 875 -2.24 -18.08 -5.86
C HIS A 875 -2.86 -19.27 -5.10
N GLU A 876 -3.81 -19.97 -5.71
CA GLU A 876 -4.50 -21.10 -5.10
C GLU A 876 -3.63 -22.32 -4.87
N ILE A 877 -3.91 -23.02 -3.76
CA ILE A 877 -3.17 -24.22 -3.38
C ILE A 877 -3.50 -25.43 -4.26
N VAL A 878 -4.69 -25.42 -4.90
CA VAL A 878 -5.17 -26.53 -5.75
C VAL A 878 -4.27 -26.81 -6.95
N ASP A 879 -3.61 -25.79 -7.51
CA ASP A 879 -2.72 -25.92 -8.67
C ASP A 879 -1.49 -26.78 -8.35
N ALA A 880 -1.04 -26.78 -7.08
CA ALA A 880 -0.01 -27.69 -6.57
C ALA A 880 -0.59 -28.99 -5.97
N GLN A 881 -1.79 -28.94 -5.37
CA GLN A 881 -2.43 -30.10 -4.74
C GLN A 881 -2.88 -31.16 -5.75
N LEU A 882 -3.51 -30.75 -6.86
CA LEU A 882 -4.11 -31.66 -7.83
C LEU A 882 -3.08 -32.56 -8.54
N PRO A 883 -1.94 -32.06 -9.06
CA PRO A 883 -0.92 -32.92 -9.67
C PRO A 883 -0.41 -33.99 -8.71
N LEU A 884 -0.17 -33.64 -7.44
CA LEU A 884 0.26 -34.58 -6.41
C LEU A 884 -0.81 -35.64 -6.09
N LEU A 885 -2.08 -35.22 -5.95
CA LEU A 885 -3.21 -36.11 -5.72
C LEU A 885 -3.43 -37.10 -6.89
N VAL A 886 -3.33 -36.62 -8.14
CA VAL A 886 -3.43 -37.45 -9.34
C VAL A 886 -2.24 -38.40 -9.46
N ALA A 887 -1.03 -37.96 -9.10
CA ALA A 887 0.15 -38.80 -9.07
C ALA A 887 0.03 -39.92 -8.03
N ASP A 888 -0.43 -39.62 -6.80
CA ASP A 888 -0.64 -40.61 -5.75
C ASP A 888 -1.70 -41.66 -6.15
N ILE A 889 -2.81 -41.23 -6.78
CA ILE A 889 -3.81 -42.13 -7.36
C ILE A 889 -3.20 -43.04 -8.44
N GLY A 890 -2.41 -42.47 -9.35
CA GLY A 890 -1.73 -43.21 -10.43
C GLY A 890 -0.72 -44.25 -9.91
N LEU A 891 0.09 -43.88 -8.91
CA LEU A 891 1.04 -44.76 -8.23
C LEU A 891 0.32 -45.90 -7.50
N ALA A 892 -0.74 -45.60 -6.75
CA ALA A 892 -1.53 -46.60 -6.02
C ALA A 892 -2.25 -47.59 -6.96
N LEU A 893 -2.80 -47.11 -8.08
CA LEU A 893 -3.46 -47.95 -9.08
C LEU A 893 -2.44 -48.79 -9.87
N SER A 894 -1.28 -48.22 -10.19
CA SER A 894 -0.15 -48.93 -10.79
C SER A 894 0.29 -50.12 -9.93
N ALA A 895 0.58 -49.89 -8.64
CA ALA A 895 0.95 -50.95 -7.71
C ALA A 895 -0.12 -52.05 -7.63
N PHE A 896 -1.41 -51.67 -7.53
CA PHE A 896 -2.54 -52.60 -7.51
C PHE A 896 -2.65 -53.46 -8.79
N HIS A 897 -2.17 -52.97 -9.94
CA HIS A 897 -2.09 -53.69 -11.20
C HIS A 897 -0.82 -54.54 -11.34
N LEU A 898 0.34 -54.05 -10.90
CA LEU A 898 1.61 -54.79 -10.91
C LEU A 898 1.57 -56.02 -9.99
N GLU A 899 0.96 -55.91 -8.81
CA GLU A 899 0.66 -57.05 -7.91
C GLU A 899 -0.24 -58.13 -8.53
N LYS A 900 -0.81 -57.89 -9.72
CA LYS A 900 -1.66 -58.83 -10.48
C LYS A 900 -1.07 -59.17 -11.84
N GLU A 901 0.21 -58.87 -12.05
CA GLU A 901 0.98 -59.08 -13.29
C GLU A 901 0.40 -58.31 -14.50
N ARG A 902 -0.32 -57.20 -14.27
CA ARG A 902 -1.02 -56.41 -15.31
C ARG A 902 -0.23 -55.18 -15.75
N ALA A 903 1.03 -55.39 -16.16
CA ALA A 903 1.95 -54.31 -16.53
C ALA A 903 1.34 -53.27 -17.51
N GLY A 904 0.62 -53.71 -18.55
CA GLY A 904 -0.05 -52.80 -19.49
C GLY A 904 -1.08 -51.87 -18.85
N LYS A 905 -1.83 -52.33 -17.83
CA LYS A 905 -2.80 -51.49 -17.09
C LYS A 905 -2.12 -50.58 -16.06
N ALA A 906 -0.95 -50.98 -15.53
CA ALA A 906 -0.13 -50.11 -14.71
C ALA A 906 0.46 -48.94 -15.53
N ILE A 907 0.97 -49.24 -16.73
CA ILE A 907 1.45 -48.24 -17.71
C ILE A 907 0.33 -47.25 -18.06
N GLU A 908 -0.86 -47.74 -18.43
CA GLU A 908 -2.03 -46.91 -18.75
C GLU A 908 -2.43 -45.96 -17.62
N ALA A 909 -2.36 -46.42 -16.36
CA ALA A 909 -2.64 -45.58 -15.19
C ALA A 909 -1.57 -44.49 -14.98
N LEU A 910 -0.28 -44.83 -15.14
CA LEU A 910 0.82 -43.88 -14.98
C LEU A 910 0.85 -42.83 -16.11
N GLU A 911 0.60 -43.24 -17.35
CA GLU A 911 0.46 -42.32 -18.49
C GLU A 911 -0.72 -41.37 -18.31
N ARG A 912 -1.84 -41.84 -17.72
CA ARG A 912 -2.97 -40.96 -17.38
C ARG A 912 -2.61 -39.95 -16.30
N ALA A 913 -1.90 -40.36 -15.25
CA ALA A 913 -1.47 -39.45 -14.19
C ALA A 913 -0.45 -38.40 -14.69
N LEU A 914 0.49 -38.80 -15.55
CA LEU A 914 1.45 -37.89 -16.19
C LEU A 914 0.80 -36.83 -17.09
N SER A 915 -0.48 -36.99 -17.49
CA SER A 915 -1.22 -35.96 -18.25
C SER A 915 -1.62 -34.74 -17.40
N THR A 916 -1.55 -34.84 -16.07
CA THR A 916 -1.76 -33.74 -15.12
C THR A 916 -0.47 -33.41 -14.34
N ALA A 917 0.41 -34.40 -14.12
CA ALA A 917 1.66 -34.25 -13.39
C ALA A 917 2.90 -34.64 -14.24
N PRO A 918 3.20 -33.93 -15.34
CA PRO A 918 4.22 -34.36 -16.32
C PRO A 918 5.65 -34.36 -15.80
N ASP A 919 5.94 -33.64 -14.71
CA ASP A 919 7.27 -33.48 -14.12
C ASP A 919 7.48 -34.31 -12.83
N ASP A 920 6.52 -35.14 -12.41
CA ASP A 920 6.64 -35.95 -11.18
C ASP A 920 7.60 -37.14 -11.38
N GLU A 921 8.80 -37.06 -10.79
CA GLU A 921 9.84 -38.11 -10.83
C GLU A 921 9.31 -39.48 -10.36
N ARG A 922 8.35 -39.51 -9.42
CA ARG A 922 7.78 -40.75 -8.86
C ARG A 922 7.02 -41.51 -9.93
N LEU A 923 6.19 -40.80 -10.73
CA LEU A 923 5.45 -41.38 -11.85
C LEU A 923 6.39 -41.89 -12.94
N TRP A 924 7.43 -41.12 -13.30
CA TRP A 924 8.41 -41.53 -14.31
C TRP A 924 9.22 -42.76 -13.88
N ASN A 925 9.69 -42.79 -12.63
CA ASN A 925 10.43 -43.94 -12.10
C ASN A 925 9.57 -45.22 -12.11
N GLU A 926 8.32 -45.16 -11.66
CA GLU A 926 7.43 -46.33 -11.69
C GLU A 926 6.95 -46.68 -13.11
N LEU A 927 6.91 -45.73 -14.04
CA LEU A 927 6.62 -46.00 -15.45
C LEU A 927 7.76 -46.76 -16.13
N LEU A 928 9.02 -46.46 -15.77
CA LEU A 928 10.18 -47.25 -16.19
C LEU A 928 10.11 -48.68 -15.63
N ARG A 929 9.79 -48.85 -14.33
CA ARG A 929 9.59 -50.18 -13.71
C ARG A 929 8.46 -50.97 -14.36
N ALA A 930 7.29 -50.36 -14.55
CA ALA A 930 6.13 -51.00 -15.17
C ALA A 930 6.38 -51.37 -16.65
N THR A 931 7.12 -50.54 -17.37
CA THR A 931 7.54 -50.85 -18.76
C THR A 931 8.55 -51.99 -18.79
N HIS A 932 9.56 -52.01 -17.92
CA HIS A 932 10.48 -53.14 -17.79
C HIS A 932 9.74 -54.44 -17.43
N ALA A 933 8.80 -54.40 -16.49
CA ALA A 933 7.97 -55.54 -16.10
C ALA A 933 7.05 -56.07 -17.22
N SER A 934 6.82 -55.30 -18.29
CA SER A 934 6.09 -55.78 -19.48
C SER A 934 6.95 -56.61 -20.44
N GLY A 935 8.29 -56.56 -20.30
CA GLY A 935 9.25 -57.16 -21.22
C GLY A 935 9.54 -56.35 -22.50
N ASP A 936 8.83 -55.26 -22.77
CA ASP A 936 9.10 -54.41 -23.93
C ASP A 936 10.32 -53.48 -23.72
N THR A 937 11.48 -54.00 -24.09
CA THR A 937 12.76 -53.27 -24.04
C THR A 937 12.82 -52.09 -25.02
N GLU A 938 12.02 -52.09 -26.10
CA GLU A 938 12.00 -50.98 -27.07
C GLU A 938 11.14 -49.83 -26.56
N ALA A 939 10.00 -50.11 -25.91
CA ALA A 939 9.26 -49.10 -25.15
C ALA A 939 10.11 -48.54 -24.01
N LEU A 940 10.83 -49.38 -23.25
CA LEU A 940 11.70 -48.92 -22.16
C LEU A 940 12.78 -47.96 -22.67
N ALA A 941 13.45 -48.29 -23.77
CA ALA A 941 14.46 -47.42 -24.39
C ALA A 941 13.87 -46.10 -24.91
N ARG A 942 12.68 -46.12 -25.53
CA ARG A 942 11.99 -44.91 -26.00
C ARG A 942 11.58 -44.00 -24.83
N ARG A 943 11.07 -44.55 -23.73
CA ARG A 943 10.71 -43.76 -22.53
C ARG A 943 11.93 -43.16 -21.83
N ALA A 944 13.03 -43.91 -21.74
CA ALA A 944 14.29 -43.39 -21.21
C ALA A 944 14.83 -42.22 -22.05
N ALA A 945 14.74 -42.30 -23.38
CA ALA A 945 15.15 -41.23 -24.28
C ALA A 945 14.25 -39.98 -24.17
N ASP A 946 12.92 -40.14 -24.06
CA ASP A 946 11.98 -39.03 -23.83
C ASP A 946 12.29 -38.32 -22.50
N LEU A 947 12.49 -39.08 -21.42
CA LEU A 947 12.82 -38.54 -20.09
C LEU A 947 14.15 -37.76 -20.09
N VAL A 948 15.21 -38.31 -20.68
CA VAL A 948 16.50 -37.60 -20.87
C VAL A 948 16.31 -36.30 -21.66
N THR A 949 15.52 -36.34 -22.73
CA THR A 949 15.25 -35.17 -23.59
C THR A 949 14.52 -34.06 -22.83
N ARG A 950 13.53 -34.42 -21.98
CA ARG A 950 12.78 -33.49 -21.13
C ARG A 950 13.64 -32.87 -20.04
N SER A 951 14.52 -33.64 -19.40
CA SER A 951 15.42 -33.15 -18.37
C SER A 951 16.43 -32.12 -18.90
N GLY A 952 16.89 -32.29 -20.15
CA GLY A 952 17.75 -31.33 -20.83
C GLY A 952 18.95 -30.89 -19.99
N ALA A 953 19.20 -29.57 -19.92
CA ALA A 953 20.33 -28.99 -19.20
C ALA A 953 20.26 -29.12 -17.66
N ARG A 954 19.13 -29.54 -17.06
CA ARG A 954 19.07 -29.85 -15.61
C ARG A 954 19.66 -31.23 -15.29
N GLY A 955 19.75 -32.13 -16.28
CA GLY A 955 20.12 -33.53 -16.05
C GLY A 955 19.03 -34.32 -15.33
N LEU A 956 19.25 -35.62 -15.19
CA LEU A 956 18.35 -36.52 -14.45
C LEU A 956 18.63 -36.46 -12.94
N PRO A 957 17.61 -36.63 -12.08
CA PRO A 957 17.84 -36.88 -10.66
C PRO A 957 18.69 -38.13 -10.44
N PRO A 958 19.64 -38.15 -9.48
CA PRO A 958 20.53 -39.30 -9.26
C PRO A 958 19.80 -40.62 -8.96
N ARG A 959 18.57 -40.54 -8.43
CA ARG A 959 17.70 -41.70 -8.20
C ARG A 959 17.19 -42.30 -9.52
N THR A 960 16.78 -41.46 -10.47
CA THR A 960 16.39 -41.88 -11.82
C THR A 960 17.58 -42.39 -12.63
N GLU A 961 18.77 -41.79 -12.49
CA GLU A 961 19.99 -42.33 -13.13
C GLU A 961 20.33 -43.74 -12.63
N ALA A 962 20.30 -43.95 -11.31
CA ALA A 962 20.54 -45.27 -10.72
C ALA A 962 19.49 -46.30 -11.13
N LEU A 963 18.24 -45.87 -11.35
CA LEU A 963 17.17 -46.72 -11.87
C LEU A 963 17.35 -47.08 -13.35
N LEU A 964 17.81 -46.15 -14.18
CA LEU A 964 18.13 -46.45 -15.58
C LEU A 964 19.36 -47.35 -15.70
N ASP A 965 20.33 -47.24 -14.78
CA ASP A 965 21.45 -48.18 -14.66
C ASP A 965 20.99 -49.59 -14.27
N GLU A 966 19.98 -49.72 -13.40
CA GLU A 966 19.35 -50.99 -13.02
C GLU A 966 18.58 -51.63 -14.20
N LEU A 967 17.70 -50.86 -14.85
CA LEU A 967 16.71 -51.38 -15.80
C LEU A 967 17.17 -51.42 -17.26
N LEU A 968 18.10 -50.55 -17.66
CA LEU A 968 18.57 -50.39 -19.04
C LEU A 968 20.06 -49.93 -19.10
N PRO A 969 21.05 -50.74 -18.69
CA PRO A 969 22.46 -50.31 -18.57
C PRO A 969 23.10 -49.63 -19.80
N ALA A 970 22.54 -49.82 -20.99
CA ALA A 970 23.00 -49.19 -22.24
C ALA A 970 22.56 -47.71 -22.40
N TRP A 971 21.67 -47.19 -21.55
CA TRP A 971 21.01 -45.88 -21.73
C TRP A 971 21.99 -44.70 -21.92
N ARG A 972 23.11 -44.70 -21.19
CA ARG A 972 24.17 -43.67 -21.32
C ARG A 972 24.84 -43.67 -22.70
N VAL A 973 24.92 -44.81 -23.38
CA VAL A 973 25.48 -44.91 -24.74
C VAL A 973 24.53 -44.30 -25.76
N THR A 974 23.22 -44.50 -25.59
CA THR A 974 22.21 -43.83 -26.44
C THR A 974 22.12 -42.34 -26.16
N ALA A 975 22.15 -41.90 -24.89
CA ALA A 975 22.08 -40.48 -24.53
C ALA A 975 23.29 -39.67 -25.04
N SER A 976 24.49 -40.26 -25.00
CA SER A 976 25.72 -39.64 -25.54
C SER A 976 25.82 -39.63 -27.07
N ALA A 977 24.86 -40.26 -27.77
CA ALA A 977 24.72 -40.17 -29.23
C ALA A 977 23.68 -39.12 -29.68
N THR A 978 23.00 -38.47 -28.73
CA THR A 978 21.92 -37.49 -28.98
C THR A 978 22.18 -36.09 -28.38
N GLY A 979 23.36 -35.88 -27.77
CA GLY A 979 23.80 -34.60 -27.17
C GLY A 979 24.86 -33.88 -28.00
#